data_AF-A0A4Q8LVH2-F1
#
_entry.id   AF-A0A4Q8LVH2-F1
#
_cell.length_a   1.000
_cell.length_b   1.000
_cell.length_c   1.000
_cell.angle_alpha   90.00
_cell.angle_beta   90.00
_cell.angle_gamma   90.00
#
_symmetry.space_group_name_H-M   'P 1'
#
loop_
_entity.id
_entity.type
_entity.pdbx_description
1 polymer ?
#
loop_
_entity_poly.entity_id
_entity_poly.type
_entity_poly.pdbx_seq_one_letter_code
_entity_poly.pdbx_strand_id
1 'polypeptide(L)'
;MILSRLRWVAFAGLLACCIGWAAPPGQAATDAAAALIPRYEGASQPDDLVTLYRLQLSAGRYGAAEATLEKLSDLYRSVEPRRVPALVPWQLYARAKGHEAKGQAPGEALAQAFNELVASLPDDRIARILPAFQVDLDALQAEEAKQARACPDPATARCAAPEALLAARAATAAWRFLMPASETLLKADLERRFSMQRVLIPTPDGARIDALLVRQRHLEGARLTALLNFTIYARDDWALDDAVQMAGRGYMGVVAFTRGKGRGSSPGPVVPYVHDGRDADTVIDWLSRQAWSDGRVGMFSGSYNGFTQWAAAKHRPPALKALATHATNAPGIDTPMQGGVFQSFIYPWPLYTATGKWLDDQTYGDRDRWERLQRQWYRSGAPYRDLDRIDGTPNPVFDAWLDHPDYDRYWQQLIPYGREFAAIDIPVLVQTGYYDGGMVGALYYLEQHYRYRPDADHRLLVGPYHHIAMQTGVLASVNGEQVDQAALIDLQEVRLDWFDHVFRGAPLPDVLRDRINFQVMGANTWRHVATLGAMATERRRLYLSGTRDADGLLFSALPVGQVAPTLSVDFKDRRDADLGLPRGVPDTRNALVFRTERLREPLEIDGLFQARLQLVTNKEDFDLQVDFYEQTPEGRYLDLASYLGRASYMQDRTRRHLLRPRRTQVLSFQSQTLTARLLAPGSRIVAVVGVPKRPYVQINYGTGGAVSDESIADAGRPLRIRLMPQSYFELGVREKPADLAPGSATGPASVASDGMRD
;
A
#
# COMPACT_ATOMS: atom_id res chain seq x y z
N MET A 1 12.14 -37.41 21.83
CA MET A 1 11.97 -36.15 21.07
C MET A 1 13.18 -35.19 21.11
N ILE A 2 14.18 -35.36 21.99
CA ILE A 2 15.39 -34.51 22.02
C ILE A 2 16.48 -34.98 21.03
N LEU A 3 16.61 -36.29 20.81
CA LEU A 3 17.64 -36.89 19.94
C LEU A 3 17.42 -36.72 18.43
N SER A 4 16.20 -36.35 17.97
CA SER A 4 15.94 -36.07 16.55
C SER A 4 16.29 -34.65 16.12
N ARG A 5 16.32 -33.69 17.06
CA ARG A 5 16.72 -32.29 16.79
C ARG A 5 18.22 -32.15 16.48
N LEU A 6 19.07 -32.91 17.16
CA LEU A 6 20.53 -32.84 16.97
C LEU A 6 21.02 -33.46 15.65
N ARG A 7 20.37 -34.52 15.16
CA ARG A 7 20.86 -35.26 13.97
C ARG A 7 20.67 -34.53 12.64
N TRP A 8 19.61 -33.73 12.50
CA TRP A 8 19.35 -32.98 11.26
C TRP A 8 20.20 -31.71 11.15
N VAL A 9 20.43 -31.02 12.28
CA VAL A 9 21.27 -29.81 12.34
C VAL A 9 22.76 -30.13 12.16
N ALA A 10 23.23 -31.25 12.70
CA ALA A 10 24.61 -31.70 12.47
C ALA A 10 24.90 -31.96 10.98
N PHE A 11 23.91 -32.42 10.22
CA PHE A 11 24.03 -32.65 8.78
C PHE A 11 24.09 -31.33 7.98
N ALA A 12 23.34 -30.30 8.39
CA ALA A 12 23.41 -28.95 7.81
C ALA A 12 24.71 -28.21 8.19
N GLY A 13 25.20 -28.39 9.43
CA GLY A 13 26.49 -27.84 9.88
C GLY A 13 27.69 -28.42 9.13
N LEU A 14 27.65 -29.70 8.77
CA LEU A 14 28.66 -30.36 7.93
C LEU A 14 28.72 -29.79 6.51
N LEU A 15 27.57 -29.38 5.94
CA LEU A 15 27.49 -28.75 4.62
C LEU A 15 28.03 -27.30 4.60
N ALA A 16 27.93 -26.57 5.71
CA ALA A 16 28.48 -25.22 5.84
C ALA A 16 30.03 -25.19 5.93
N CYS A 17 30.68 -26.32 6.19
CA CYS A 17 32.13 -26.39 6.42
C CYS A 17 32.97 -26.19 5.14
N CYS A 18 32.36 -26.27 3.95
CA CYS A 18 33.06 -26.18 2.65
C CYS A 18 32.97 -24.80 1.98
N ILE A 19 32.48 -23.78 2.68
CA ILE A 19 32.22 -22.45 2.14
C ILE A 19 33.38 -21.52 2.51
N GLY A 20 33.87 -20.71 1.57
CA GLY A 20 34.89 -19.69 1.85
C GLY A 20 34.33 -18.59 2.76
N TRP A 21 34.73 -18.59 4.02
CA TRP A 21 34.31 -17.59 5.01
C TRP A 21 35.08 -16.28 4.82
N ALA A 22 34.40 -15.15 5.02
CA ALA A 22 35.03 -13.83 4.93
C ALA A 22 36.12 -13.65 6.02
N ALA A 23 37.27 -13.11 5.63
CA ALA A 23 38.34 -12.76 6.57
C ALA A 23 37.86 -11.66 7.55
N PRO A 24 38.33 -11.66 8.81
CA PRO A 24 38.00 -10.62 9.78
C PRO A 24 38.44 -9.23 9.26
N PRO A 25 37.75 -8.14 9.66
CA PRO A 25 38.17 -6.79 9.30
C PRO A 25 39.62 -6.54 9.74
N GLY A 26 40.38 -5.80 8.92
CA GLY A 26 41.76 -5.44 9.26
C GLY A 26 41.81 -4.62 10.56
N GLN A 27 42.86 -4.82 11.37
CA GLN A 27 43.03 -4.23 12.71
C GLN A 27 42.73 -2.71 12.76
N ALA A 28 43.17 -1.96 11.74
CA ALA A 28 42.93 -0.52 11.66
C ALA A 28 41.43 -0.13 11.62
N ALA A 29 40.58 -0.93 10.98
CA ALA A 29 39.14 -0.69 10.94
C ALA A 29 38.47 -1.01 12.29
N THR A 30 38.93 -2.07 12.95
CA THR A 30 38.50 -2.45 14.30
C THR A 30 38.80 -1.35 15.31
N ASP A 31 40.03 -0.80 15.27
CA ASP A 31 40.48 0.27 16.17
C ASP A 31 39.72 1.58 15.90
N ALA A 32 39.51 1.93 14.62
CA ALA A 32 38.71 3.10 14.24
C ALA A 32 37.27 3.00 14.73
N ALA A 33 36.63 1.83 14.58
CA ALA A 33 35.29 1.60 15.10
C ALA A 33 35.24 1.73 16.63
N ALA A 34 36.20 1.14 17.34
CA ALA A 34 36.30 1.21 18.79
C ALA A 34 36.44 2.65 19.30
N ALA A 35 37.17 3.51 18.58
CA ALA A 35 37.34 4.92 18.92
C ALA A 35 36.07 5.78 18.71
N LEU A 36 35.14 5.34 17.84
CA LEU A 36 33.90 6.05 17.55
C LEU A 36 32.74 5.67 18.49
N ILE A 37 32.76 4.47 19.07
CA ILE A 37 31.70 3.96 19.97
C ILE A 37 31.35 4.95 21.10
N PRO A 38 32.30 5.59 21.82
CA PRO A 38 31.96 6.50 22.92
C PRO A 38 31.05 7.66 22.52
N ARG A 39 31.00 8.06 21.24
CA ARG A 39 30.07 9.09 20.73
C ARG A 39 28.61 8.67 20.84
N TYR A 40 28.33 7.38 20.92
CA TYR A 40 27.00 6.79 20.85
C TYR A 40 26.62 5.97 22.10
N GLU A 41 27.46 5.88 23.13
CA GLU A 41 27.18 5.08 24.34
C GLU A 41 25.91 5.50 25.10
N GLY A 42 25.50 6.77 24.95
CA GLY A 42 24.24 7.32 25.50
C GLY A 42 23.05 7.30 24.52
N ALA A 43 23.18 6.68 23.34
CA ALA A 43 22.18 6.73 22.29
C ALA A 43 20.83 6.18 22.76
N SER A 44 19.77 6.93 22.49
CA SER A 44 18.37 6.55 22.73
C SER A 44 17.51 6.62 21.48
N GLN A 45 17.98 7.31 20.43
CA GLN A 45 17.29 7.43 19.15
C GLN A 45 17.59 6.22 18.25
N PRO A 46 16.62 5.78 17.41
CA PRO A 46 16.81 4.61 16.55
C PRO A 46 18.03 4.71 15.62
N ASP A 47 18.25 5.86 14.98
CA ASP A 47 19.34 6.04 14.01
C ASP A 47 20.72 5.96 14.67
N ASP A 48 20.86 6.51 15.86
CA ASP A 48 22.09 6.43 16.65
C ASP A 48 22.34 5.00 17.14
N LEU A 49 21.29 4.28 17.55
CA LEU A 49 21.37 2.87 17.93
C LEU A 49 21.74 1.98 16.73
N VAL A 50 21.22 2.30 15.53
CA VAL A 50 21.60 1.62 14.28
C VAL A 50 23.08 1.82 13.99
N THR A 51 23.58 3.04 14.17
CA THR A 51 25.01 3.34 14.00
C THR A 51 25.85 2.62 15.05
N LEU A 52 25.42 2.66 16.31
CA LEU A 52 26.12 2.05 17.44
C LEU A 52 26.31 0.54 17.26
N TYR A 53 25.26 -0.23 16.94
CA TYR A 53 25.43 -1.69 16.81
C TYR A 53 26.37 -2.03 15.64
N ARG A 54 26.34 -1.27 14.54
CA ARG A 54 27.24 -1.50 13.39
C ARG A 54 28.71 -1.19 13.72
N LEU A 55 28.95 -0.15 14.51
CA LEU A 55 30.29 0.13 15.05
C LEU A 55 30.73 -0.97 16.02
N GLN A 56 29.85 -1.43 16.91
CA GLN A 56 30.15 -2.52 17.84
C GLN A 56 30.47 -3.83 17.12
N LEU A 57 29.72 -4.18 16.05
CA LEU A 57 30.04 -5.31 15.17
C LEU A 57 31.41 -5.15 14.52
N SER A 58 31.72 -3.96 14.00
CA SER A 58 33.03 -3.66 13.37
C SER A 58 34.20 -3.72 14.35
N ALA A 59 33.96 -3.36 15.62
CA ALA A 59 34.95 -3.40 16.69
C ALA A 59 35.08 -4.79 17.35
N GLY A 60 34.37 -5.81 16.86
CA GLY A 60 34.35 -7.15 17.46
C GLY A 60 33.65 -7.23 18.83
N ARG A 61 32.86 -6.21 19.22
CA ARG A 61 32.11 -6.15 20.48
C ARG A 61 30.72 -6.78 20.34
N TYR A 62 30.66 -8.06 19.98
CA TYR A 62 29.42 -8.73 19.57
C TYR A 62 28.32 -8.77 20.64
N GLY A 63 28.66 -9.00 21.91
CA GLY A 63 27.66 -8.96 23.00
C GLY A 63 27.09 -7.57 23.24
N ALA A 64 27.87 -6.50 23.01
CA ALA A 64 27.39 -5.13 23.08
C ALA A 64 26.47 -4.81 21.88
N ALA A 65 26.83 -5.28 20.68
CA ALA A 65 26.00 -5.16 19.48
C ALA A 65 24.63 -5.82 19.68
N GLU A 66 24.61 -7.01 20.27
CA GLU A 66 23.39 -7.75 20.60
C GLU A 66 22.50 -6.99 21.58
N ALA A 67 23.05 -6.47 22.68
CA ALA A 67 22.30 -5.64 23.62
C ALA A 67 21.72 -4.36 22.96
N THR A 68 22.49 -3.71 22.07
CA THR A 68 22.01 -2.56 21.30
C THR A 68 20.87 -2.95 20.35
N LEU A 69 20.96 -4.11 19.70
CA LEU A 69 19.91 -4.63 18.81
C LEU A 69 18.63 -4.99 19.57
N GLU A 70 18.73 -5.52 20.79
CA GLU A 70 17.58 -5.76 21.68
C GLU A 70 16.90 -4.45 22.07
N LYS A 71 17.68 -3.45 22.51
CA LYS A 71 17.19 -2.11 22.81
C LYS A 71 16.48 -1.47 21.60
N LEU A 72 17.07 -1.62 20.41
CA LEU A 72 16.49 -1.12 19.17
C LEU A 72 15.20 -1.87 18.78
N SER A 73 15.14 -3.18 19.02
CA SER A 73 13.93 -4.00 18.82
C SER A 73 12.79 -3.52 19.71
N ASP A 74 13.05 -3.30 21.00
CA ASP A 74 12.06 -2.80 21.95
C ASP A 74 11.55 -1.40 21.55
N LEU A 75 12.44 -0.52 21.10
CA LEU A 75 12.08 0.79 20.60
C LEU A 75 11.20 0.70 19.35
N TYR A 76 11.63 -0.07 18.34
CA TYR A 76 10.88 -0.23 17.09
C TYR A 76 9.50 -0.84 17.30
N ARG A 77 9.26 -1.68 18.31
CA ARG A 77 7.90 -2.17 18.61
C ARG A 77 6.91 -1.06 18.91
N SER A 78 7.37 0.10 19.37
CA SER A 78 6.52 1.26 19.63
C SER A 78 6.50 2.26 18.47
N VAL A 79 7.65 2.52 17.83
CA VAL A 79 7.78 3.63 16.86
C VAL A 79 7.79 3.21 15.39
N GLU A 80 8.19 1.97 15.07
CA GLU A 80 8.19 1.47 13.69
C GLU A 80 8.14 -0.07 13.66
N PRO A 81 7.00 -0.69 14.05
CA PRO A 81 6.93 -2.14 14.30
C PRO A 81 7.38 -3.00 13.12
N ARG A 82 7.17 -2.50 11.89
CA ARG A 82 7.58 -3.15 10.64
C ARG A 82 9.10 -3.39 10.54
N ARG A 83 9.93 -2.65 11.27
CA ARG A 83 11.40 -2.81 11.25
C ARG A 83 11.90 -3.91 12.17
N VAL A 84 11.09 -4.37 13.12
CA VAL A 84 11.50 -5.39 14.10
C VAL A 84 12.01 -6.67 13.43
N PRO A 85 11.32 -7.26 12.42
CA PRO A 85 11.80 -8.47 11.77
C PRO A 85 13.14 -8.28 11.04
N ALA A 86 13.42 -7.09 10.51
CA ALA A 86 14.65 -6.77 9.81
C ALA A 86 15.90 -6.77 10.73
N LEU A 87 15.72 -6.74 12.05
CA LEU A 87 16.81 -6.85 13.02
C LEU A 87 17.25 -8.29 13.29
N VAL A 88 16.40 -9.28 12.99
CA VAL A 88 16.68 -10.69 13.30
C VAL A 88 17.94 -11.22 12.59
N PRO A 89 18.19 -10.94 11.29
CA PRO A 89 19.45 -11.33 10.66
C PRO A 89 20.69 -10.71 11.34
N TRP A 90 20.58 -9.47 11.82
CA TRP A 90 21.68 -8.81 12.54
C TRP A 90 21.95 -9.42 13.91
N GLN A 91 20.89 -9.76 14.65
CA GLN A 91 20.99 -10.48 15.91
C GLN A 91 21.62 -11.86 15.70
N LEU A 92 21.21 -12.56 14.64
CA LEU A 92 21.78 -13.84 14.24
C LEU A 92 23.29 -13.72 13.95
N TYR A 93 23.69 -12.70 13.17
CA TYR A 93 25.09 -12.44 12.86
C TYR A 93 25.90 -12.11 14.14
N ALA A 94 25.42 -11.19 14.97
CA ALA A 94 26.10 -10.80 16.21
C ALA A 94 26.33 -12.00 17.12
N ARG A 95 25.29 -12.82 17.34
CA ARG A 95 25.37 -14.02 18.18
C ARG A 95 26.30 -15.07 17.61
N ALA A 96 26.25 -15.34 16.30
CA ALA A 96 27.17 -16.25 15.63
C ALA A 96 28.63 -15.81 15.76
N LYS A 97 28.93 -14.53 15.49
CA LYS A 97 30.29 -14.01 15.68
C LYS A 97 30.75 -14.06 17.14
N GLY A 98 29.84 -13.88 18.10
CA GLY A 98 30.10 -14.04 19.52
C GLY A 98 30.51 -15.47 19.91
N HIS A 99 29.95 -16.47 19.24
CA HIS A 99 30.34 -17.88 19.38
C HIS A 99 31.70 -18.19 18.71
N GLU A 100 31.97 -17.64 17.53
CA GLU A 100 33.30 -17.73 16.89
C GLU A 100 34.41 -17.11 17.74
N ALA A 101 34.13 -15.98 18.39
CA ALA A 101 35.08 -15.33 19.31
C ALA A 101 35.44 -16.22 20.52
N LYS A 102 34.65 -17.25 20.82
CA LYS A 102 34.90 -18.27 21.85
C LYS A 102 35.58 -19.53 21.28
N GLY A 103 36.00 -19.52 20.02
CA GLY A 103 36.76 -20.59 19.37
C GLY A 103 35.94 -21.59 18.55
N GLN A 104 34.64 -21.37 18.34
CA GLN A 104 33.83 -22.23 17.48
C GLN A 104 34.11 -22.00 15.99
N ALA A 105 33.95 -23.05 15.17
CA ALA A 105 34.01 -22.91 13.73
C ALA A 105 32.81 -22.07 13.21
N PRO A 106 32.99 -21.26 12.16
CA PRO A 106 31.94 -20.35 11.67
C PRO A 106 30.57 -21.00 11.39
N GLY A 107 30.56 -22.17 10.76
CA GLY A 107 29.32 -22.91 10.45
C GLY A 107 28.60 -23.44 11.69
N GLU A 108 29.36 -23.93 12.68
CA GLU A 108 28.82 -24.40 13.96
C GLU A 108 28.24 -23.25 14.78
N ALA A 109 28.97 -22.14 14.83
CA ALA A 109 28.56 -20.91 15.51
C ALA A 109 27.27 -20.34 14.93
N LEU A 110 27.14 -20.28 13.60
CA LEU A 110 25.91 -19.84 12.94
C LEU A 110 24.74 -20.80 13.18
N ALA A 111 24.96 -22.12 13.09
CA ALA A 111 23.91 -23.10 13.35
C ALA A 111 23.43 -23.03 14.81
N GLN A 112 24.33 -22.85 15.78
CA GLN A 112 23.97 -22.66 17.18
C GLN A 112 23.16 -21.37 17.36
N ALA A 113 23.64 -20.23 16.85
CA ALA A 113 22.94 -18.96 16.95
C ALA A 113 21.56 -18.99 16.30
N PHE A 114 21.42 -19.69 15.17
CA PHE A 114 20.14 -19.89 14.48
C PHE A 114 19.16 -20.68 15.36
N ASN A 115 19.62 -21.74 16.02
CA ASN A 115 18.77 -22.53 16.91
C ASN A 115 18.30 -21.73 18.14
N GLU A 116 19.20 -20.92 18.70
CA GLU A 116 18.92 -20.07 19.87
C GLU A 116 17.93 -18.95 19.54
N LEU A 117 18.03 -18.36 18.34
CA LEU A 117 17.25 -17.18 17.96
C LEU A 117 16.05 -17.47 17.05
N VAL A 118 16.25 -18.18 15.94
CA VAL A 118 15.25 -18.34 14.88
C VAL A 118 14.42 -19.61 15.07
N ALA A 119 15.07 -20.75 15.32
CA ALA A 119 14.35 -22.02 15.51
C ALA A 119 13.49 -22.05 16.79
N SER A 120 13.78 -21.15 17.74
CA SER A 120 13.04 -20.95 18.99
C SER A 120 11.82 -20.05 18.84
N LEU A 121 11.70 -19.28 17.74
CA LEU A 121 10.55 -18.42 17.50
C LEU A 121 9.25 -19.23 17.36
N PRO A 122 8.11 -18.69 17.82
CA PRO A 122 6.78 -19.19 17.46
C PRO A 122 6.55 -19.22 15.93
N ASP A 123 5.67 -20.12 15.48
CA ASP A 123 5.42 -20.34 14.05
C ASP A 123 4.78 -19.12 13.35
N ASP A 124 4.00 -18.30 14.05
CA ASP A 124 3.40 -17.06 13.52
C ASP A 124 4.44 -15.93 13.30
N ARG A 125 5.62 -16.05 13.92
CA ARG A 125 6.71 -15.08 13.79
C ARG A 125 7.67 -15.38 12.66
N ILE A 126 7.73 -16.63 12.18
CA ILE A 126 8.71 -17.04 11.16
C ILE A 126 8.43 -16.38 9.79
N ALA A 127 7.16 -16.26 9.39
CA ALA A 127 6.78 -15.65 8.12
C ALA A 127 7.26 -14.20 8.02
N ARG A 128 7.21 -13.47 9.13
CA ARG A 128 7.59 -12.05 9.21
C ARG A 128 9.09 -11.83 9.00
N ILE A 129 9.92 -12.83 9.27
CA ILE A 129 11.38 -12.70 9.17
C ILE A 129 11.93 -13.19 7.83
N LEU A 130 11.21 -14.03 7.07
CA LEU A 130 11.70 -14.57 5.79
C LEU A 130 12.13 -13.47 4.81
N PRO A 131 11.36 -12.38 4.60
CA PRO A 131 11.77 -11.30 3.71
C PRO A 131 13.05 -10.60 4.18
N ALA A 132 13.33 -10.59 5.49
CA ALA A 132 14.52 -9.93 6.02
C ALA A 132 15.82 -10.61 5.57
N PHE A 133 15.77 -11.88 5.14
CA PHE A 133 16.93 -12.61 4.62
C PHE A 133 17.12 -12.46 3.11
N GLN A 134 16.18 -11.83 2.40
CA GLN A 134 16.27 -11.60 0.96
C GLN A 134 16.97 -10.26 0.70
N VAL A 135 18.30 -10.31 0.52
CA VAL A 135 19.12 -9.10 0.34
C VAL A 135 19.93 -9.18 -0.95
N ASP A 136 19.96 -8.07 -1.67
CA ASP A 136 20.83 -7.87 -2.83
C ASP A 136 22.27 -7.59 -2.36
N LEU A 137 23.11 -8.63 -2.39
CA LEU A 137 24.50 -8.54 -1.97
C LEU A 137 25.33 -7.63 -2.89
N ASP A 138 24.99 -7.55 -4.18
CA ASP A 138 25.71 -6.71 -5.14
C ASP A 138 25.43 -5.23 -4.86
N ALA A 139 24.18 -4.89 -4.52
CA ALA A 139 23.82 -3.54 -4.08
C ALA A 139 24.56 -3.13 -2.80
N LEU A 140 24.71 -4.03 -1.83
CA LEU A 140 25.50 -3.77 -0.61
C LEU A 140 26.98 -3.54 -0.93
N GLN A 141 27.57 -4.35 -1.80
CA GLN A 141 28.95 -4.20 -2.22
C GLN A 141 29.17 -2.88 -2.99
N ALA A 142 28.22 -2.49 -3.83
CA ALA A 142 28.25 -1.22 -4.55
C ALA A 142 28.21 -0.03 -3.58
N GLU A 143 27.35 -0.09 -2.55
CA GLU A 143 27.28 0.95 -1.52
C GLU A 143 28.57 0.99 -0.67
N GLU A 144 29.14 -0.16 -0.28
CA GLU A 144 30.44 -0.21 0.39
C GLU A 144 31.55 0.44 -0.46
N ALA A 145 31.63 0.10 -1.75
CA ALA A 145 32.63 0.66 -2.66
C ALA A 145 32.46 2.17 -2.86
N LYS A 146 31.22 2.67 -2.83
CA LYS A 146 30.91 4.10 -2.85
C LYS A 146 31.40 4.79 -1.57
N GLN A 147 31.11 4.23 -0.40
CA GLN A 147 31.57 4.78 0.88
C GLN A 147 33.11 4.73 1.00
N ALA A 148 33.75 3.66 0.52
CA ALA A 148 35.21 3.53 0.52
C ALA A 148 35.90 4.57 -0.39
N ARG A 149 35.26 4.96 -1.50
CA ARG A 149 35.76 6.06 -2.35
C ARG A 149 35.65 7.42 -1.66
N ALA A 150 34.60 7.65 -0.88
CA ALA A 150 34.42 8.88 -0.11
C ALA A 150 35.33 8.95 1.14
N CYS A 151 35.70 7.78 1.68
CA CYS A 151 36.52 7.64 2.87
C CYS A 151 37.55 6.51 2.66
N PRO A 152 38.73 6.79 2.06
CA PRO A 152 39.70 5.74 1.75
C PRO A 152 40.30 5.07 3.00
N ASP A 153 40.45 5.83 4.09
CA ASP A 153 40.96 5.34 5.37
C ASP A 153 40.12 5.90 6.54
N PRO A 154 39.33 5.05 7.24
CA PRO A 154 38.50 5.47 8.38
C PRO A 154 39.32 5.92 9.60
N ALA A 155 40.62 5.62 9.66
CA ALA A 155 41.51 6.07 10.74
C ALA A 155 42.10 7.47 10.49
N THR A 156 41.90 8.06 9.31
CA THR A 156 42.46 9.37 8.96
C THR A 156 41.48 10.53 9.20
N ALA A 157 42.01 11.67 9.62
CA ALA A 157 41.24 12.91 9.77
C ALA A 157 40.63 13.46 8.46
N ARG A 158 40.95 12.86 7.31
CA ARG A 158 40.39 13.22 5.99
C ARG A 158 39.07 12.52 5.69
N CYS A 159 38.69 11.52 6.48
CA CYS A 159 37.41 10.86 6.34
C CYS A 159 36.31 11.67 7.06
N ALA A 160 35.39 12.26 6.30
CA ALA A 160 34.31 13.07 6.86
C ALA A 160 33.20 12.25 7.54
N ALA A 161 33.06 10.97 7.20
CA ALA A 161 32.02 10.07 7.72
C ALA A 161 32.53 8.62 7.90
N PRO A 162 33.49 8.37 8.81
CA PRO A 162 34.05 7.03 9.03
C PRO A 162 33.00 6.02 9.49
N GLU A 163 31.96 6.46 10.20
CA GLU A 163 30.84 5.64 10.63
C GLU A 163 30.09 5.02 9.44
N ALA A 164 29.88 5.77 8.35
CA ALA A 164 29.16 5.30 7.16
C ALA A 164 29.91 4.18 6.43
N LEU A 165 31.23 4.32 6.29
CA LEU A 165 32.08 3.27 5.72
C LEU A 165 32.10 2.01 6.57
N LEU A 166 32.30 2.16 7.89
CA LEU A 166 32.32 1.03 8.82
C LEU A 166 30.97 0.31 8.85
N ALA A 167 29.87 1.07 8.82
CA ALA A 167 28.52 0.53 8.70
C ALA A 167 28.30 -0.27 7.40
N ALA A 168 28.75 0.25 6.25
CA ALA A 168 28.62 -0.44 4.97
C ALA A 168 29.47 -1.73 4.94
N ARG A 169 30.71 -1.69 5.45
CA ARG A 169 31.56 -2.88 5.61
C ARG A 169 30.94 -3.93 6.53
N ALA A 170 30.38 -3.51 7.67
CA ALA A 170 29.68 -4.41 8.58
C ALA A 170 28.48 -5.09 7.91
N ALA A 171 27.73 -4.36 7.08
CA ALA A 171 26.62 -4.92 6.31
C ALA A 171 27.10 -5.97 5.31
N THR A 172 28.08 -5.65 4.48
CA THR A 172 28.62 -6.62 3.52
C THR A 172 29.18 -7.86 4.22
N ALA A 173 29.91 -7.69 5.33
CA ALA A 173 30.46 -8.78 6.11
C ALA A 173 29.36 -9.67 6.71
N ALA A 174 28.31 -9.08 7.28
CA ALA A 174 27.17 -9.80 7.84
C ALA A 174 26.47 -10.65 6.78
N TRP A 175 26.15 -10.07 5.62
CA TRP A 175 25.43 -10.79 4.57
C TRP A 175 26.29 -11.83 3.87
N ARG A 176 27.59 -11.60 3.66
CA ARG A 176 28.52 -12.65 3.17
C ARG A 176 28.63 -13.83 4.12
N PHE A 177 28.51 -13.59 5.42
CA PHE A 177 28.52 -14.64 6.43
C PHE A 177 27.20 -15.41 6.50
N LEU A 178 26.07 -14.70 6.45
CA LEU A 178 24.75 -15.30 6.59
C LEU A 178 24.30 -16.04 5.32
N MET A 179 24.43 -15.43 4.15
CA MET A 179 23.83 -15.94 2.90
C MET A 179 24.15 -17.42 2.59
N PRO A 180 25.40 -17.90 2.69
CA PRO A 180 25.71 -19.25 2.23
C PRO A 180 25.06 -20.38 3.04
N ALA A 181 24.70 -20.12 4.31
CA ALA A 181 24.15 -21.11 5.22
C ALA A 181 22.72 -20.79 5.70
N SER A 182 22.33 -19.51 5.73
CA SER A 182 21.00 -19.09 6.19
C SER A 182 19.87 -19.65 5.33
N GLU A 183 20.03 -19.72 4.00
CA GLU A 183 19.03 -20.35 3.12
C GLU A 183 18.79 -21.83 3.48
N THR A 184 19.87 -22.57 3.73
CA THR A 184 19.78 -23.99 4.11
C THR A 184 19.15 -24.16 5.48
N LEU A 185 19.53 -23.34 6.46
CA LEU A 185 18.97 -23.36 7.82
C LEU A 185 17.49 -22.97 7.84
N LEU A 186 17.11 -21.91 7.12
CA LEU A 186 15.71 -21.46 6.99
C LEU A 186 14.86 -22.52 6.31
N LYS A 187 15.34 -23.11 5.21
CA LYS A 187 14.64 -24.19 4.52
C LYS A 187 14.42 -25.38 5.45
N ALA A 188 15.45 -25.82 6.16
CA ALA A 188 15.34 -26.92 7.11
C ALA A 188 14.36 -26.61 8.26
N ASP A 189 14.35 -25.37 8.75
CA ASP A 189 13.42 -24.93 9.80
C ASP A 189 11.97 -24.87 9.31
N LEU A 190 11.76 -24.35 8.10
CA LEU A 190 10.45 -24.35 7.45
C LEU A 190 9.95 -25.77 7.19
N GLU A 191 10.80 -26.66 6.68
CA GLU A 191 10.47 -28.08 6.48
C GLU A 191 10.21 -28.80 7.81
N ARG A 192 10.81 -28.35 8.92
CA ARG A 192 10.54 -28.87 10.27
C ARG A 192 9.18 -28.42 10.80
N ARG A 193 8.80 -27.17 10.57
CA ARG A 193 7.56 -26.56 11.08
C ARG A 193 6.33 -26.89 10.24
N PHE A 194 6.49 -26.88 8.92
CA PHE A 194 5.38 -26.91 7.98
C PHE A 194 5.44 -28.11 7.03
N SER A 195 4.26 -28.57 6.65
CA SER A 195 4.04 -29.43 5.49
C SER A 195 3.61 -28.52 4.35
N MET A 196 4.32 -28.61 3.23
CA MET A 196 4.10 -27.81 2.04
C MET A 196 3.77 -28.72 0.87
N GLN A 197 2.68 -28.44 0.17
CA GLN A 197 2.25 -29.18 -1.00
C GLN A 197 1.97 -28.22 -2.14
N ARG A 198 2.46 -28.54 -3.34
CA ARG A 198 2.09 -27.83 -4.56
C ARG A 198 1.22 -28.71 -5.43
N VAL A 199 0.12 -28.16 -5.93
CA VAL A 199 -0.89 -28.90 -6.70
C VAL A 199 -1.29 -28.11 -7.94
N LEU A 200 -1.79 -28.84 -8.94
CA LEU A 200 -2.43 -28.25 -10.12
C LEU A 200 -3.93 -28.59 -10.07
N ILE A 201 -4.75 -27.57 -9.81
CA ILE A 201 -6.21 -27.73 -9.69
C ILE A 201 -6.81 -27.58 -11.09
N PRO A 202 -7.50 -28.61 -11.64
CA PRO A 202 -8.11 -28.51 -12.96
C PRO A 202 -9.38 -27.66 -12.92
N THR A 203 -9.60 -26.84 -13.95
CA THR A 203 -10.86 -26.13 -14.16
C THR A 203 -11.75 -26.88 -15.16
N PRO A 204 -13.08 -26.69 -15.14
CA PRO A 204 -13.98 -27.34 -16.09
C PRO A 204 -13.70 -27.03 -17.57
N ASP A 205 -13.12 -25.87 -17.86
CA ASP A 205 -12.77 -25.42 -19.21
C ASP A 205 -11.32 -25.75 -19.63
N GLY A 206 -10.61 -26.58 -18.85
CA GLY A 206 -9.32 -27.16 -19.25
C GLY A 206 -8.08 -26.37 -18.83
N ALA A 207 -8.23 -25.30 -18.06
CA ALA A 207 -7.09 -24.66 -17.39
C ALA A 207 -6.61 -25.50 -16.19
N ARG A 208 -5.39 -25.20 -15.72
CA ARG A 208 -4.80 -25.77 -14.51
C ARG A 208 -4.25 -24.65 -13.65
N ILE A 209 -4.74 -24.53 -12.43
CA ILE A 209 -4.37 -23.51 -11.46
C ILE A 209 -3.24 -24.04 -10.58
N ASP A 210 -2.10 -23.33 -10.54
CA ASP A 210 -0.97 -23.63 -9.64
C ASP A 210 -1.30 -23.13 -8.24
N ALA A 211 -1.27 -24.02 -7.25
CA ALA A 211 -1.56 -23.67 -5.86
C ALA A 211 -0.52 -24.25 -4.89
N LEU A 212 -0.02 -23.41 -4.01
CA LEU A 212 0.76 -23.77 -2.83
C LEU A 212 -0.15 -23.88 -1.62
N LEU A 213 -0.10 -25.02 -0.93
CA LEU A 213 -0.79 -25.28 0.32
C LEU A 213 0.26 -25.47 1.42
N VAL A 214 0.08 -24.78 2.54
CA VAL A 214 0.97 -24.85 3.69
C VAL A 214 0.15 -25.02 4.96
N ARG A 215 0.55 -25.99 5.80
CA ARG A 215 0.00 -26.19 7.16
C ARG A 215 1.11 -26.50 8.14
N GLN A 216 0.89 -26.23 9.41
CA GLN A 216 1.80 -26.68 10.47
C GLN A 216 1.78 -28.21 10.56
N ARG A 217 2.96 -28.83 10.72
CA ARG A 217 3.07 -30.30 10.79
C ARG A 217 2.33 -30.90 11.97
N HIS A 218 2.32 -30.21 13.11
CA HIS A 218 1.62 -30.71 14.30
C HIS A 218 0.09 -30.72 14.15
N LEU A 219 -0.44 -30.05 13.11
CA LEU A 219 -1.86 -30.07 12.74
C LEU A 219 -2.17 -31.13 11.66
N GLU A 220 -1.25 -32.05 11.40
CA GLU A 220 -1.53 -33.19 10.52
C GLU A 220 -2.69 -34.04 11.06
N GLY A 221 -3.68 -34.29 10.21
CA GLY A 221 -4.93 -34.97 10.59
C GLY A 221 -6.03 -34.04 11.12
N ALA A 222 -5.74 -32.78 11.43
CA ALA A 222 -6.75 -31.80 11.80
C ALA A 222 -7.59 -31.35 10.60
N ARG A 223 -8.83 -30.93 10.88
CA ARG A 223 -9.72 -30.25 9.95
C ARG A 223 -9.50 -28.74 10.08
N LEU A 224 -9.09 -28.06 9.01
CA LEU A 224 -8.64 -26.68 9.00
C LEU A 224 -9.48 -25.84 8.04
N THR A 225 -9.76 -24.60 8.46
CA THR A 225 -10.23 -23.54 7.57
C THR A 225 -9.08 -23.11 6.65
N ALA A 226 -9.35 -22.94 5.36
CA ALA A 226 -8.38 -22.41 4.41
C ALA A 226 -8.43 -20.88 4.35
N LEU A 227 -7.27 -20.23 4.29
CA LEU A 227 -7.14 -18.82 3.94
C LEU A 227 -6.45 -18.73 2.58
N LEU A 228 -7.19 -18.24 1.58
CA LEU A 228 -6.78 -18.20 0.18
C LEU A 228 -6.38 -16.79 -0.25
N ASN A 229 -5.16 -16.65 -0.77
CA ASN A 229 -4.78 -15.56 -1.66
C ASN A 229 -4.83 -16.06 -3.11
N PHE A 230 -5.75 -15.53 -3.92
CA PHE A 230 -5.84 -15.82 -5.36
C PHE A 230 -5.27 -14.65 -6.15
N THR A 231 -4.13 -14.85 -6.81
CA THR A 231 -3.26 -13.75 -7.27
C THR A 231 -2.72 -13.95 -8.68
N ILE A 232 -2.65 -12.87 -9.46
CA ILE A 232 -1.94 -12.86 -10.75
C ILE A 232 -0.42 -12.70 -10.58
N TYR A 233 0.01 -12.23 -9.41
CA TYR A 233 1.40 -11.96 -9.07
C TYR A 233 2.15 -13.26 -8.77
N ALA A 234 2.48 -14.00 -9.83
CA ALA A 234 3.21 -15.24 -9.71
C ALA A 234 4.67 -14.97 -9.33
N ARG A 235 4.97 -15.07 -8.03
CA ARG A 235 6.30 -15.27 -7.47
C ARG A 235 6.26 -16.29 -6.35
N ASP A 236 7.24 -17.19 -6.32
CA ASP A 236 7.26 -18.30 -5.37
C ASP A 236 7.57 -17.85 -3.93
N ASP A 237 8.40 -16.83 -3.76
CA ASP A 237 8.79 -16.27 -2.47
C ASP A 237 7.60 -15.57 -1.79
N TRP A 238 6.90 -14.68 -2.50
CA TRP A 238 5.68 -14.04 -2.01
C TRP A 238 4.59 -15.06 -1.67
N ALA A 239 4.41 -16.07 -2.53
CA ALA A 239 3.43 -17.12 -2.28
C ALA A 239 3.78 -17.94 -1.03
N LEU A 240 5.07 -18.20 -0.81
CA LEU A 240 5.52 -18.91 0.38
C LEU A 240 5.30 -18.07 1.65
N ASP A 241 5.66 -16.79 1.63
CA ASP A 241 5.51 -15.88 2.76
C ASP A 241 4.06 -15.78 3.21
N ASP A 242 3.13 -15.53 2.28
CA ASP A 242 1.69 -15.46 2.57
C ASP A 242 1.15 -16.80 3.11
N ALA A 243 1.50 -17.92 2.47
CA ALA A 243 1.01 -19.23 2.90
C ALA A 243 1.55 -19.63 4.28
N VAL A 244 2.84 -19.38 4.54
CA VAL A 244 3.46 -19.65 5.85
C VAL A 244 2.88 -18.74 6.92
N GLN A 245 2.55 -17.49 6.61
CA GLN A 245 1.91 -16.58 7.57
C GLN A 245 0.55 -17.10 8.02
N MET A 246 -0.31 -17.50 7.08
CA MET A 246 -1.63 -18.06 7.43
C MET A 246 -1.49 -19.39 8.17
N ALA A 247 -0.53 -20.23 7.74
CA ALA A 247 -0.24 -21.51 8.40
C ALA A 247 0.27 -21.34 9.83
N GLY A 248 1.12 -20.34 10.08
CA GLY A 248 1.65 -20.02 11.41
C GLY A 248 0.57 -19.61 12.40
N ARG A 249 -0.55 -19.07 11.92
CA ARG A 249 -1.76 -18.78 12.69
C ARG A 249 -2.70 -19.99 12.82
N GLY A 250 -2.30 -21.18 12.36
CA GLY A 250 -3.05 -22.43 12.47
C GLY A 250 -4.16 -22.62 11.43
N TYR A 251 -4.13 -21.86 10.33
CA TYR A 251 -5.01 -22.10 9.16
C TYR A 251 -4.32 -23.01 8.14
N MET A 252 -5.07 -23.50 7.14
CA MET A 252 -4.45 -23.94 5.90
C MET A 252 -4.13 -22.68 5.07
N GLY A 253 -2.86 -22.33 4.96
CA GLY A 253 -2.42 -21.24 4.11
C GLY A 253 -2.40 -21.66 2.65
N VAL A 254 -3.11 -20.93 1.80
CA VAL A 254 -3.21 -21.25 0.37
C VAL A 254 -2.90 -20.02 -0.47
N VAL A 255 -1.97 -20.17 -1.40
CA VAL A 255 -1.76 -19.21 -2.49
C VAL A 255 -1.95 -19.91 -3.80
N ALA A 256 -2.87 -19.41 -4.63
CA ALA A 256 -3.14 -19.95 -5.95
C ALA A 256 -3.00 -18.86 -7.02
N PHE A 257 -2.31 -19.20 -8.10
CA PHE A 257 -2.06 -18.27 -9.20
C PHE A 257 -3.19 -18.33 -10.24
N THR A 258 -3.56 -17.18 -10.81
CA THR A 258 -4.56 -17.12 -11.88
C THR A 258 -4.17 -18.02 -13.06
N ARG A 259 -5.14 -18.47 -13.86
CA ARG A 259 -4.87 -19.37 -14.99
C ARG A 259 -3.74 -18.89 -15.91
N GLY A 260 -2.89 -19.83 -16.34
CA GLY A 260 -1.73 -19.55 -17.18
C GLY A 260 -0.50 -19.00 -16.46
N LYS A 261 -0.60 -18.65 -15.18
CA LYS A 261 0.52 -18.18 -14.36
C LYS A 261 1.22 -19.31 -13.60
N GLY A 262 2.44 -19.04 -13.16
CA GLY A 262 3.32 -19.99 -12.47
C GLY A 262 3.47 -21.31 -13.23
N ARG A 263 3.26 -22.42 -12.53
CA ARG A 263 3.30 -23.78 -13.12
C ARG A 263 1.97 -24.18 -13.75
N GLY A 264 0.96 -23.32 -13.70
CA GLY A 264 -0.37 -23.53 -14.27
C GLY A 264 -0.39 -23.44 -15.79
N SER A 265 -1.54 -23.76 -16.38
CA SER A 265 -1.79 -23.67 -17.83
C SER A 265 -3.15 -23.07 -18.10
N SER A 266 -3.31 -22.47 -19.29
CA SER A 266 -4.56 -21.91 -19.78
C SER A 266 -4.74 -22.32 -21.25
N PRO A 267 -5.97 -22.63 -21.72
CA PRO A 267 -6.25 -22.81 -23.14
C PRO A 267 -6.03 -21.55 -23.98
N GLY A 268 -6.09 -20.37 -23.36
CA GLY A 268 -5.93 -19.07 -24.00
C GLY A 268 -4.84 -18.21 -23.33
N PRO A 269 -4.64 -16.97 -23.82
CA PRO A 269 -3.69 -16.03 -23.21
C PRO A 269 -4.05 -15.70 -21.77
N VAL A 270 -3.08 -15.17 -21.01
CA VAL A 270 -3.35 -14.57 -19.71
C VAL A 270 -4.12 -13.27 -19.93
N VAL A 271 -5.34 -13.21 -19.42
CA VAL A 271 -6.22 -12.04 -19.52
C VAL A 271 -6.68 -11.65 -18.12
N PRO A 272 -6.13 -10.57 -17.54
CA PRO A 272 -6.50 -10.13 -16.21
C PRO A 272 -8.02 -9.89 -16.07
N TYR A 273 -8.55 -10.18 -14.89
CA TYR A 273 -9.95 -10.02 -14.48
C TYR A 273 -10.97 -10.99 -15.08
N VAL A 274 -10.83 -11.36 -16.36
CA VAL A 274 -11.89 -11.97 -17.17
C VAL A 274 -12.32 -13.36 -16.66
N HIS A 275 -11.40 -14.16 -16.16
CA HIS A 275 -11.66 -15.54 -15.72
C HIS A 275 -11.56 -15.75 -14.20
N ASP A 276 -10.99 -14.77 -13.51
CA ASP A 276 -10.53 -14.89 -12.13
C ASP A 276 -11.62 -15.28 -11.15
N GLY A 277 -12.83 -14.70 -11.28
CA GLY A 277 -13.94 -15.02 -10.38
C GLY A 277 -14.36 -16.50 -10.46
N ARG A 278 -14.45 -17.04 -11.69
CA ARG A 278 -14.85 -18.44 -11.92
C ARG A 278 -13.74 -19.42 -11.53
N ASP A 279 -12.48 -19.03 -11.74
CA ASP A 279 -11.34 -19.82 -11.31
C ASP A 279 -11.24 -19.87 -9.78
N ALA A 280 -11.40 -18.72 -9.13
CA ALA A 280 -11.40 -18.65 -7.67
C ALA A 280 -12.55 -19.49 -7.08
N ASP A 281 -13.76 -19.43 -7.65
CA ASP A 281 -14.89 -20.30 -7.27
C ASP A 281 -14.52 -21.79 -7.38
N THR A 282 -13.89 -22.20 -8.49
CA THR A 282 -13.40 -23.57 -8.70
C THR A 282 -12.37 -23.99 -7.65
N VAL A 283 -11.41 -23.10 -7.34
CA VAL A 283 -10.39 -23.35 -6.33
C VAL A 283 -11.02 -23.47 -4.94
N ILE A 284 -11.97 -22.61 -4.60
CA ILE A 284 -12.68 -22.63 -3.31
C ILE A 284 -13.47 -23.93 -3.15
N ASP A 285 -14.21 -24.37 -4.18
CA ASP A 285 -14.92 -25.66 -4.15
C ASP A 285 -13.93 -26.81 -3.97
N TRP A 286 -12.82 -26.82 -4.73
CA TRP A 286 -11.79 -27.85 -4.60
C TRP A 286 -11.21 -27.89 -3.18
N LEU A 287 -10.82 -26.74 -2.62
CA LEU A 287 -10.28 -26.64 -1.26
C LEU A 287 -11.25 -27.20 -0.21
N SER A 288 -12.54 -26.91 -0.35
CA SER A 288 -13.58 -27.34 0.61
C SER A 288 -13.77 -28.87 0.68
N ARG A 289 -13.36 -29.60 -0.36
CA ARG A 289 -13.53 -31.06 -0.48
C ARG A 289 -12.31 -31.85 -0.01
N GLN A 290 -11.22 -31.18 0.35
CA GLN A 290 -9.99 -31.86 0.76
C GLN A 290 -10.16 -32.53 2.12
N ALA A 291 -9.47 -33.64 2.35
CA ALA A 291 -9.58 -34.41 3.60
C ALA A 291 -9.17 -33.61 4.85
N TRP A 292 -8.29 -32.62 4.69
CA TRP A 292 -7.89 -31.69 5.76
C TRP A 292 -8.86 -30.53 5.94
N SER A 293 -9.81 -30.29 5.03
CA SER A 293 -10.67 -29.11 5.08
C SER A 293 -11.82 -29.31 6.07
N ASP A 294 -12.14 -28.26 6.82
CA ASP A 294 -13.37 -28.15 7.60
C ASP A 294 -14.56 -27.60 6.79
N GLY A 295 -14.38 -27.41 5.48
CA GLY A 295 -15.39 -26.91 4.55
C GLY A 295 -15.50 -25.39 4.47
N ARG A 296 -14.67 -24.63 5.23
CA ARG A 296 -14.68 -23.16 5.23
C ARG A 296 -13.43 -22.60 4.55
N VAL A 297 -13.64 -21.51 3.81
CA VAL A 297 -12.60 -20.72 3.15
C VAL A 297 -12.81 -19.25 3.46
N GLY A 298 -11.76 -18.58 3.93
CA GLY A 298 -11.63 -17.12 3.91
C GLY A 298 -10.70 -16.70 2.78
N MET A 299 -10.87 -15.47 2.26
CA MET A 299 -9.91 -14.91 1.32
C MET A 299 -9.34 -13.60 1.83
N PHE A 300 -8.07 -13.33 1.48
CA PHE A 300 -7.34 -12.15 1.91
C PHE A 300 -6.42 -11.63 0.80
N SER A 301 -5.70 -10.56 1.10
CA SER A 301 -4.76 -9.83 0.23
C SER A 301 -5.38 -8.57 -0.37
N GLY A 302 -4.59 -7.85 -1.18
CA GLY A 302 -4.90 -6.50 -1.62
C GLY A 302 -4.63 -6.20 -3.08
N SER A 303 -4.92 -4.97 -3.50
CA SER A 303 -4.78 -4.54 -4.90
C SER A 303 -5.58 -5.45 -5.84
N TYR A 304 -4.94 -6.03 -6.87
CA TYR A 304 -5.57 -7.04 -7.74
C TYR A 304 -6.14 -8.23 -6.97
N ASN A 305 -5.47 -8.68 -5.91
CA ASN A 305 -5.93 -9.80 -5.08
C ASN A 305 -7.10 -9.40 -4.17
N GLY A 306 -7.32 -8.10 -3.97
CA GLY A 306 -8.56 -7.56 -3.40
C GLY A 306 -9.73 -7.69 -4.38
N PHE A 307 -9.49 -7.42 -5.67
CA PHE A 307 -10.49 -7.65 -6.72
C PHE A 307 -10.90 -9.13 -6.79
N THR A 308 -9.95 -10.08 -6.76
CA THR A 308 -10.26 -11.50 -6.94
C THR A 308 -11.20 -12.04 -5.87
N GLN A 309 -11.18 -11.46 -4.66
CA GLN A 309 -12.12 -11.75 -3.58
C GLN A 309 -13.56 -11.39 -3.94
N TRP A 310 -13.78 -10.17 -4.45
CA TRP A 310 -15.10 -9.74 -4.91
C TRP A 310 -15.56 -10.50 -6.15
N ALA A 311 -14.64 -10.78 -7.08
CA ALA A 311 -14.92 -11.61 -8.25
C ALA A 311 -15.37 -13.02 -7.85
N ALA A 312 -14.71 -13.65 -6.86
CA ALA A 312 -15.15 -14.93 -6.31
C ALA A 312 -16.52 -14.81 -5.63
N ALA A 313 -16.72 -13.79 -4.81
CA ALA A 313 -17.98 -13.57 -4.07
C ALA A 313 -19.18 -13.41 -5.02
N LYS A 314 -19.00 -12.82 -6.21
CA LYS A 314 -20.03 -12.75 -7.27
C LYS A 314 -20.60 -14.12 -7.62
N HIS A 315 -19.78 -15.18 -7.61
CA HIS A 315 -20.19 -16.55 -7.92
C HIS A 315 -20.80 -17.29 -6.72
N ARG A 316 -20.74 -16.69 -5.53
CA ARG A 316 -21.32 -17.22 -4.28
C ARG A 316 -20.87 -18.64 -3.93
N PRO A 317 -19.55 -18.95 -3.93
CA PRO A 317 -19.04 -20.24 -3.49
C PRO A 317 -19.56 -20.59 -2.09
N PRO A 318 -20.23 -21.74 -1.89
CA PRO A 318 -20.81 -22.09 -0.59
C PRO A 318 -19.77 -22.16 0.55
N ALA A 319 -18.52 -22.49 0.22
CA ALA A 319 -17.43 -22.60 1.18
C ALA A 319 -16.78 -21.25 1.53
N LEU A 320 -17.04 -20.18 0.78
CA LEU A 320 -16.51 -18.85 1.09
C LEU A 320 -17.31 -18.23 2.24
N LYS A 321 -16.61 -17.81 3.30
CA LYS A 321 -17.22 -17.39 4.57
C LYS A 321 -16.76 -16.03 5.09
N ALA A 322 -15.66 -15.48 4.58
CA ALA A 322 -15.23 -14.13 4.93
C ALA A 322 -14.21 -13.57 3.93
N LEU A 323 -14.19 -12.24 3.82
CA LEU A 323 -13.21 -11.48 3.05
C LEU A 323 -12.40 -10.54 3.97
N ALA A 324 -11.12 -10.35 3.65
CA ALA A 324 -10.25 -9.35 4.27
C ALA A 324 -9.37 -8.68 3.21
N THR A 325 -9.94 -7.67 2.55
CA THR A 325 -9.30 -6.92 1.47
C THR A 325 -8.47 -5.75 2.02
N HIS A 326 -7.42 -5.36 1.29
CA HIS A 326 -6.73 -4.10 1.54
C HIS A 326 -6.30 -3.41 0.25
N ALA A 327 -6.34 -2.09 0.19
CA ALA A 327 -5.99 -1.35 -1.02
C ALA A 327 -6.67 -1.91 -2.29
N THR A 328 -7.94 -2.30 -2.18
CA THR A 328 -8.60 -3.19 -3.16
C THR A 328 -8.90 -2.48 -4.47
N ASN A 329 -8.63 -3.15 -5.58
CA ASN A 329 -8.98 -2.70 -6.93
C ASN A 329 -10.45 -3.00 -7.25
N ALA A 330 -11.09 -2.09 -7.99
CA ALA A 330 -12.40 -2.30 -8.61
C ALA A 330 -12.33 -2.02 -10.13
N PRO A 331 -12.27 -3.07 -10.98
CA PRO A 331 -12.12 -2.92 -12.41
C PRO A 331 -13.23 -2.07 -13.04
N GLY A 332 -12.84 -1.07 -13.85
CA GLY A 332 -13.74 -0.09 -14.47
C GLY A 332 -14.23 1.01 -13.54
N ILE A 333 -13.84 1.00 -12.26
CA ILE A 333 -14.17 2.04 -11.27
C ILE A 333 -12.96 2.89 -10.90
N ASP A 334 -11.85 2.26 -10.54
CA ASP A 334 -10.58 2.93 -10.17
C ASP A 334 -9.42 2.58 -11.11
N THR A 335 -9.44 1.37 -11.66
CA THR A 335 -8.41 0.83 -12.56
C THR A 335 -9.10 0.15 -13.75
N PRO A 336 -8.66 0.35 -15.00
CA PRO A 336 -7.55 1.20 -15.46
C PRO A 336 -7.91 2.70 -15.54
N MET A 337 -9.13 3.07 -15.19
CA MET A 337 -9.63 4.43 -15.25
C MET A 337 -10.37 4.80 -13.96
N GLN A 338 -10.16 6.04 -13.51
CA GLN A 338 -10.88 6.63 -12.39
C GLN A 338 -11.80 7.74 -12.93
N GLY A 339 -13.08 7.69 -12.57
CA GLY A 339 -14.06 8.68 -13.03
C GLY A 339 -14.16 8.76 -14.56
N GLY A 340 -13.88 7.66 -15.26
CA GLY A 340 -13.87 7.57 -16.73
C GLY A 340 -12.62 8.16 -17.39
N VAL A 341 -11.55 8.43 -16.63
CA VAL A 341 -10.27 8.95 -17.14
C VAL A 341 -9.17 7.91 -16.96
N PHE A 342 -8.57 7.46 -18.06
CA PHE A 342 -7.45 6.51 -18.01
C PHE A 342 -6.18 7.17 -17.45
N GLN A 343 -5.48 6.45 -16.56
CA GLN A 343 -4.24 6.92 -15.96
C GLN A 343 -3.04 6.16 -16.51
N SER A 344 -2.00 6.86 -16.96
CA SER A 344 -0.89 6.23 -17.69
C SER A 344 0.01 5.32 -16.85
N PHE A 345 -0.13 5.32 -15.53
CA PHE A 345 0.60 4.39 -14.66
C PHE A 345 0.20 2.93 -14.92
N ILE A 346 -1.02 2.68 -15.43
CA ILE A 346 -1.52 1.33 -15.64
C ILE A 346 -0.97 0.67 -16.93
N TYR A 347 -0.50 1.48 -17.89
CA TYR A 347 0.02 1.01 -19.17
C TYR A 347 1.08 -0.11 -19.06
N PRO A 348 2.13 -0.01 -18.20
CA PRO A 348 3.13 -1.07 -18.06
C PRO A 348 2.64 -2.33 -17.32
N TRP A 349 1.48 -2.28 -16.64
CA TRP A 349 1.03 -3.36 -15.77
C TRP A 349 0.59 -4.65 -16.51
N PRO A 350 -0.08 -4.60 -17.67
CA PRO A 350 -0.28 -5.81 -18.47
C PRO A 350 1.02 -6.43 -18.96
N LEU A 351 2.04 -5.62 -19.30
CA LEU A 351 3.35 -6.13 -19.68
C LEU A 351 4.04 -6.86 -18.51
N TYR A 352 3.80 -6.39 -17.28
CA TYR A 352 4.27 -7.01 -16.05
C TYR A 352 3.62 -8.38 -15.77
N THR A 353 2.32 -8.52 -16.05
CA THR A 353 1.51 -9.63 -15.54
C THR A 353 1.03 -10.61 -16.59
N ALA A 354 0.94 -10.24 -17.87
CA ALA A 354 0.26 -11.04 -18.90
C ALA A 354 1.18 -11.58 -20.02
N THR A 355 2.43 -11.13 -20.09
CA THR A 355 3.38 -11.51 -21.18
C THR A 355 4.05 -12.87 -20.97
N GLY A 356 3.96 -13.44 -19.77
CA GLY A 356 4.57 -14.73 -19.44
C GLY A 356 3.95 -15.40 -18.21
N LYS A 357 4.52 -16.54 -17.82
CA LYS A 357 4.09 -17.32 -16.65
C LYS A 357 4.42 -16.64 -15.32
N TRP A 358 5.51 -15.89 -15.28
CA TRP A 358 6.03 -15.19 -14.10
C TRP A 358 5.86 -13.68 -14.26
N LEU A 359 6.28 -12.92 -13.26
CA LEU A 359 6.30 -11.47 -13.31
C LEU A 359 7.56 -10.97 -14.05
N ASP A 360 7.42 -9.91 -14.83
CA ASP A 360 8.54 -9.25 -15.53
C ASP A 360 8.94 -7.95 -14.81
N ASP A 361 9.66 -8.11 -13.69
CA ASP A 361 10.12 -6.99 -12.85
C ASP A 361 11.07 -6.06 -13.61
N GLN A 362 11.85 -6.58 -14.57
CA GLN A 362 12.77 -5.79 -15.39
C GLN A 362 12.00 -4.78 -16.26
N THR A 363 11.01 -5.26 -17.02
CA THR A 363 10.18 -4.40 -17.86
C THR A 363 9.39 -3.42 -17.01
N TYR A 364 8.68 -3.91 -15.98
CA TYR A 364 7.86 -3.05 -15.13
C TYR A 364 8.67 -1.98 -14.39
N GLY A 365 9.89 -2.33 -13.98
CA GLY A 365 10.81 -1.45 -13.25
C GLY A 365 11.54 -0.39 -14.09
N ASP A 366 11.44 -0.42 -15.43
CA ASP A 366 12.10 0.55 -16.33
C ASP A 366 11.40 1.92 -16.31
N ARG A 367 11.59 2.66 -15.21
CA ARG A 367 10.99 3.98 -14.99
C ARG A 367 11.34 4.96 -16.11
N ASP A 368 12.57 4.92 -16.60
CA ASP A 368 13.02 5.86 -17.62
C ASP A 368 12.30 5.60 -18.96
N ARG A 369 12.07 4.34 -19.35
CA ARG A 369 11.24 4.00 -20.51
C ARG A 369 9.82 4.54 -20.36
N TRP A 370 9.18 4.29 -19.23
CA TRP A 370 7.78 4.69 -19.02
C TRP A 370 7.61 6.21 -18.97
N GLU A 371 8.52 6.91 -18.31
CA GLU A 371 8.50 8.37 -18.31
C GLU A 371 8.80 8.96 -19.70
N ARG A 372 9.75 8.38 -20.46
CA ARG A 372 10.03 8.81 -21.84
C ARG A 372 8.80 8.61 -22.73
N LEU A 373 8.15 7.45 -22.66
CA LEU A 373 6.94 7.13 -23.41
C LEU A 373 5.84 8.16 -23.15
N GLN A 374 5.53 8.41 -21.87
CA GLN A 374 4.47 9.35 -21.46
C GLN A 374 4.77 10.78 -21.94
N ARG A 375 6.02 11.25 -21.79
CA ARG A 375 6.42 12.58 -22.28
C ARG A 375 6.38 12.66 -23.80
N GLN A 376 6.82 11.62 -24.52
CA GLN A 376 6.79 11.58 -25.98
C GLN A 376 5.36 11.61 -26.51
N TRP A 377 4.48 10.79 -25.95
CA TRP A 377 3.05 10.77 -26.29
C TRP A 377 2.40 12.14 -26.06
N TYR A 378 2.62 12.73 -24.89
CA TYR A 378 2.01 14.01 -24.55
C TYR A 378 2.49 15.16 -25.46
N ARG A 379 3.79 15.19 -25.81
CA ARG A 379 4.35 16.18 -26.74
C ARG A 379 3.85 15.99 -28.17
N SER A 380 3.78 14.75 -28.65
CA SER A 380 3.33 14.47 -30.03
C SER A 380 1.87 14.84 -30.22
N GLY A 381 1.06 14.77 -29.14
CA GLY A 381 -0.37 15.00 -29.22
C GLY A 381 -1.12 13.88 -29.96
N ALA A 382 -0.49 12.71 -30.09
CA ALA A 382 -1.11 11.54 -30.68
C ALA A 382 -2.29 11.03 -29.83
N PRO A 383 -3.21 10.25 -30.43
CA PRO A 383 -4.24 9.52 -29.70
C PRO A 383 -3.67 8.72 -28.52
N TYR A 384 -4.42 8.64 -27.41
CA TYR A 384 -4.01 7.84 -26.25
C TYR A 384 -3.90 6.35 -26.59
N ARG A 385 -4.72 5.89 -27.55
CA ARG A 385 -4.67 4.54 -28.09
C ARG A 385 -3.36 4.19 -28.79
N ASP A 386 -2.57 5.19 -29.20
CA ASP A 386 -1.31 4.97 -29.90
C ASP A 386 -0.12 4.73 -28.95
N LEU A 387 -0.34 4.61 -27.64
CA LEU A 387 0.73 4.37 -26.67
C LEU A 387 1.55 3.12 -26.99
N ASP A 388 0.92 2.02 -27.39
CA ASP A 388 1.58 0.77 -27.79
C ASP A 388 2.47 0.94 -29.03
N ARG A 389 2.01 1.73 -30.01
CA ARG A 389 2.74 2.07 -31.23
C ARG A 389 3.93 2.97 -30.94
N ILE A 390 3.79 3.91 -30.01
CA ILE A 390 4.87 4.81 -29.58
C ILE A 390 5.92 4.02 -28.78
N ASP A 391 5.47 3.12 -27.90
CA ASP A 391 6.33 2.23 -27.11
C ASP A 391 7.01 1.16 -27.99
N GLY A 392 6.39 0.79 -29.11
CA GLY A 392 6.87 -0.26 -30.02
C GLY A 392 6.63 -1.68 -29.49
N THR A 393 5.83 -1.84 -28.43
CA THR A 393 5.49 -3.14 -27.84
C THR A 393 3.97 -3.33 -27.85
N PRO A 394 3.43 -4.38 -28.50
CA PRO A 394 1.99 -4.66 -28.48
C PRO A 394 1.46 -4.84 -27.05
N ASN A 395 0.32 -4.23 -26.74
CA ASN A 395 -0.30 -4.30 -25.42
C ASN A 395 -1.81 -4.62 -25.51
N PRO A 396 -2.17 -5.83 -25.98
CA PRO A 396 -3.56 -6.16 -26.34
C PRO A 396 -4.54 -6.10 -25.16
N VAL A 397 -4.07 -6.27 -23.93
CA VAL A 397 -4.89 -6.13 -22.72
C VAL A 397 -5.25 -4.66 -22.51
N PHE A 398 -4.28 -3.75 -22.64
CA PHE A 398 -4.53 -2.32 -22.54
C PHE A 398 -5.43 -1.83 -23.68
N ASP A 399 -5.20 -2.29 -24.91
CA ASP A 399 -6.04 -1.95 -26.05
C ASP A 399 -7.50 -2.38 -25.84
N ALA A 400 -7.72 -3.61 -25.37
CA ALA A 400 -9.04 -4.10 -25.02
C ALA A 400 -9.71 -3.25 -23.94
N TRP A 401 -8.96 -2.76 -22.94
CA TRP A 401 -9.54 -1.86 -21.94
C TRP A 401 -9.95 -0.51 -22.53
N LEU A 402 -9.20 0.04 -23.49
CA LEU A 402 -9.55 1.30 -24.16
C LEU A 402 -10.84 1.21 -24.98
N ASP A 403 -11.26 0.01 -25.37
CA ASP A 403 -12.54 -0.24 -26.05
C ASP A 403 -13.75 -0.21 -25.10
N HIS A 404 -13.50 -0.15 -23.79
CA HIS A 404 -14.52 -0.07 -22.74
C HIS A 404 -14.35 1.21 -21.88
N PRO A 405 -14.54 2.42 -22.46
CA PRO A 405 -14.38 3.68 -21.74
C PRO A 405 -15.53 4.00 -20.77
N ASP A 406 -16.69 3.36 -20.95
CA ASP A 406 -17.84 3.42 -20.03
C ASP A 406 -17.69 2.33 -18.96
N TYR A 407 -18.33 2.47 -17.79
CA TYR A 407 -18.54 1.33 -16.88
C TYR A 407 -19.64 0.41 -17.40
N ASP A 408 -19.39 -0.21 -18.54
CA ASP A 408 -20.32 -1.02 -19.32
C ASP A 408 -20.40 -2.48 -18.84
N ARG A 409 -21.06 -3.34 -19.64
CA ARG A 409 -21.22 -4.76 -19.33
C ARG A 409 -19.88 -5.51 -19.20
N TYR A 410 -18.83 -5.09 -19.92
CA TYR A 410 -17.53 -5.74 -19.83
C TYR A 410 -16.96 -5.63 -18.42
N TRP A 411 -17.07 -4.46 -17.78
CA TRP A 411 -16.63 -4.27 -16.40
C TRP A 411 -17.61 -4.84 -15.37
N GLN A 412 -18.92 -4.61 -15.56
CA GLN A 412 -19.98 -5.02 -14.63
C GLN A 412 -20.05 -6.54 -14.40
N GLN A 413 -19.60 -7.35 -15.37
CA GLN A 413 -19.60 -8.81 -15.21
C GLN A 413 -18.42 -9.35 -14.38
N LEU A 414 -17.39 -8.54 -14.12
CA LEU A 414 -16.15 -9.00 -13.45
C LEU A 414 -16.27 -9.04 -11.92
N ILE A 415 -17.16 -8.20 -11.36
CA ILE A 415 -17.41 -8.06 -9.92
C ILE A 415 -18.92 -8.01 -9.66
N PRO A 416 -19.41 -8.12 -8.42
CA PRO A 416 -20.83 -7.96 -8.13
C PRO A 416 -21.34 -6.60 -8.64
N TYR A 417 -22.52 -6.59 -9.25
CA TYR A 417 -23.13 -5.38 -9.78
C TYR A 417 -24.63 -5.31 -9.45
N GLY A 418 -25.08 -4.13 -9.03
CA GLY A 418 -26.47 -3.90 -8.67
C GLY A 418 -26.96 -4.85 -7.56
N ARG A 419 -28.10 -5.50 -7.78
CA ARG A 419 -28.71 -6.41 -6.80
C ARG A 419 -27.86 -7.64 -6.46
N GLU A 420 -26.83 -7.97 -7.23
CA GLU A 420 -25.91 -9.05 -6.88
C GLU A 420 -25.19 -8.81 -5.55
N PHE A 421 -24.97 -7.53 -5.17
CA PHE A 421 -24.43 -7.20 -3.85
C PHE A 421 -25.32 -7.65 -2.69
N ALA A 422 -26.65 -7.72 -2.87
CA ALA A 422 -27.56 -8.19 -1.82
C ALA A 422 -27.30 -9.67 -1.45
N ALA A 423 -26.74 -10.43 -2.40
CA ALA A 423 -26.48 -11.85 -2.27
C ALA A 423 -25.14 -12.17 -1.58
N ILE A 424 -24.34 -11.14 -1.25
CA ILE A 424 -23.12 -11.27 -0.46
C ILE A 424 -23.54 -11.17 1.02
N ASP A 425 -23.53 -12.30 1.71
CA ASP A 425 -24.03 -12.45 3.09
C ASP A 425 -22.94 -12.88 4.08
N ILE A 426 -21.68 -12.71 3.69
CA ILE A 426 -20.50 -13.02 4.49
C ILE A 426 -19.88 -11.75 5.09
N PRO A 427 -19.21 -11.85 6.26
CA PRO A 427 -18.43 -10.74 6.81
C PRO A 427 -17.31 -10.27 5.87
N VAL A 428 -17.15 -8.95 5.76
CA VAL A 428 -16.12 -8.30 4.94
C VAL A 428 -15.36 -7.27 5.77
N LEU A 429 -14.03 -7.42 5.84
CA LEU A 429 -13.12 -6.35 6.26
C LEU A 429 -12.47 -5.73 5.02
N VAL A 430 -12.48 -4.40 4.94
CA VAL A 430 -11.69 -3.63 3.97
C VAL A 430 -10.78 -2.64 4.70
N GLN A 431 -9.48 -2.71 4.38
CA GLN A 431 -8.49 -1.73 4.83
C GLN A 431 -8.09 -0.82 3.66
N THR A 432 -8.04 0.49 3.88
CA THR A 432 -7.55 1.46 2.89
C THR A 432 -6.77 2.58 3.60
N GLY A 433 -6.25 3.55 2.88
CA GLY A 433 -5.55 4.68 3.50
C GLY A 433 -5.70 5.98 2.73
N TYR A 434 -5.56 7.12 3.43
CA TYR A 434 -5.72 8.47 2.86
C TYR A 434 -4.78 8.76 1.68
N TYR A 435 -3.69 8.01 1.56
CA TYR A 435 -2.69 8.13 0.49
C TYR A 435 -2.70 6.92 -0.46
N ASP A 436 -3.81 6.19 -0.52
CA ASP A 436 -4.02 5.02 -1.36
C ASP A 436 -4.93 5.30 -2.56
N GLY A 437 -4.46 4.98 -3.77
CA GLY A 437 -5.29 5.02 -4.97
C GLY A 437 -6.42 3.97 -4.97
N GLY A 438 -6.23 2.83 -4.29
CA GLY A 438 -7.24 1.78 -4.13
C GLY A 438 -8.40 2.16 -3.18
N MET A 439 -8.38 3.35 -2.59
CA MET A 439 -9.50 3.85 -1.79
C MET A 439 -10.79 3.97 -2.62
N VAL A 440 -10.68 4.33 -3.89
CA VAL A 440 -11.83 4.50 -4.78
C VAL A 440 -12.60 3.18 -4.93
N GLY A 441 -11.90 2.08 -5.19
CA GLY A 441 -12.49 0.74 -5.23
C GLY A 441 -13.03 0.28 -3.88
N ALA A 442 -12.27 0.49 -2.80
CA ALA A 442 -12.69 0.15 -1.43
C ALA A 442 -14.04 0.80 -1.06
N LEU A 443 -14.18 2.11 -1.31
CA LEU A 443 -15.41 2.84 -1.02
C LEU A 443 -16.55 2.42 -1.94
N TYR A 444 -16.28 2.15 -3.23
CA TYR A 444 -17.30 1.64 -4.14
C TYR A 444 -17.93 0.34 -3.62
N TYR A 445 -17.12 -0.66 -3.24
CA TYR A 445 -17.66 -1.91 -2.72
C TYR A 445 -18.45 -1.71 -1.42
N LEU A 446 -17.94 -0.87 -0.51
CA LEU A 446 -18.61 -0.54 0.75
C LEU A 446 -19.98 0.09 0.52
N GLU A 447 -20.04 1.14 -0.31
CA GLU A 447 -21.27 1.86 -0.62
C GLU A 447 -22.27 0.98 -1.37
N GLN A 448 -21.84 0.18 -2.35
CA GLN A 448 -22.74 -0.73 -3.06
C GLN A 448 -23.24 -1.85 -2.15
N HIS A 449 -22.38 -2.44 -1.31
CA HIS A 449 -22.79 -3.50 -0.39
C HIS A 449 -23.85 -2.98 0.57
N TYR A 450 -23.65 -1.82 1.21
CA TYR A 450 -24.66 -1.23 2.09
C TYR A 450 -25.93 -0.77 1.36
N ARG A 451 -25.81 -0.30 0.13
CA ARG A 451 -26.96 0.12 -0.68
C ARG A 451 -27.92 -1.04 -0.95
N TYR A 452 -27.39 -2.22 -1.24
CA TYR A 452 -28.20 -3.41 -1.58
C TYR A 452 -28.41 -4.36 -0.40
N ARG A 453 -27.61 -4.22 0.67
CA ARG A 453 -27.70 -4.97 1.93
C ARG A 453 -27.38 -4.07 3.13
N PRO A 454 -28.36 -3.27 3.63
CA PRO A 454 -28.12 -2.30 4.71
C PRO A 454 -27.63 -2.91 6.04
N ASP A 455 -27.90 -4.20 6.26
CA ASP A 455 -27.50 -4.99 7.42
C ASP A 455 -26.17 -5.74 7.23
N ALA A 456 -25.47 -5.55 6.10
CA ALA A 456 -24.18 -6.19 5.84
C ALA A 456 -23.16 -5.96 6.98
N ASP A 457 -22.39 -7.01 7.32
CA ASP A 457 -21.21 -6.88 8.17
C ASP A 457 -19.99 -6.51 7.31
N HIS A 458 -19.92 -5.24 6.91
CA HIS A 458 -18.85 -4.71 6.06
C HIS A 458 -18.09 -3.60 6.77
N ARG A 459 -16.93 -3.92 7.35
CA ARG A 459 -16.14 -2.99 8.15
C ARG A 459 -15.05 -2.33 7.32
N LEU A 460 -15.00 -1.00 7.36
CA LEU A 460 -13.93 -0.17 6.82
C LEU A 460 -12.94 0.19 7.94
N LEU A 461 -11.65 0.00 7.67
CA LEU A 461 -10.54 0.56 8.44
C LEU A 461 -9.72 1.49 7.53
N VAL A 462 -9.60 2.76 7.91
CA VAL A 462 -8.86 3.75 7.11
C VAL A 462 -7.92 4.59 7.98
N GLY A 463 -6.68 4.77 7.52
CA GLY A 463 -5.68 5.56 8.22
C GLY A 463 -4.69 6.24 7.26
N PRO A 464 -3.64 6.88 7.78
CA PRO A 464 -2.64 7.62 6.99
C PRO A 464 -1.66 6.69 6.25
N TYR A 465 -2.19 5.79 5.43
CA TYR A 465 -1.43 4.75 4.75
C TYR A 465 -1.41 4.98 3.25
N HIS A 466 -0.27 4.72 2.62
CA HIS A 466 -0.16 4.59 1.16
C HIS A 466 -0.37 3.13 0.71
N HIS A 467 -0.58 2.93 -0.61
CA HIS A 467 -0.90 1.63 -1.22
C HIS A 467 -0.03 0.45 -0.74
N ILE A 468 1.30 0.64 -0.68
CA ILE A 468 2.26 -0.42 -0.34
C ILE A 468 2.33 -0.68 1.19
N ALA A 469 2.07 0.32 2.03
CA ALA A 469 2.17 0.17 3.49
C ALA A 469 1.16 -0.84 4.03
N MET A 470 0.00 -0.95 3.39
CA MET A 470 -1.01 -1.93 3.80
C MET A 470 -0.61 -3.37 3.51
N GLN A 471 0.38 -3.56 2.63
CA GLN A 471 0.95 -4.85 2.28
C GLN A 471 2.19 -5.16 3.12
N THR A 472 3.09 -4.18 3.31
CA THR A 472 4.43 -4.40 3.90
C THR A 472 4.63 -3.78 5.30
N GLY A 473 3.62 -3.10 5.84
CA GLY A 473 3.65 -2.46 7.15
C GLY A 473 3.63 -0.93 7.10
N VAL A 474 3.11 -0.33 8.17
CA VAL A 474 2.92 1.12 8.30
C VAL A 474 4.27 1.86 8.39
N LEU A 475 4.42 2.91 7.59
CA LEU A 475 5.59 3.80 7.63
C LEU A 475 5.50 4.76 8.81
N ALA A 476 6.63 5.11 9.43
CA ALA A 476 6.69 6.16 10.45
C ALA A 476 6.39 7.57 9.88
N SER A 477 6.54 7.74 8.57
CA SER A 477 6.18 8.96 7.87
C SER A 477 5.64 8.68 6.47
N VAL A 478 4.71 9.52 6.02
CA VAL A 478 4.13 9.47 4.66
C VAL A 478 4.07 10.89 4.11
N ASN A 479 4.54 11.09 2.86
CA ASN A 479 4.59 12.40 2.21
C ASN A 479 5.27 13.52 3.02
N GLY A 480 6.23 13.19 3.90
CA GLY A 480 6.94 14.16 4.74
C GLY A 480 6.19 14.55 6.03
N GLU A 481 5.08 13.88 6.33
CA GLU A 481 4.36 13.96 7.60
C GLU A 481 4.67 12.77 8.48
N GLN A 482 4.80 13.00 9.78
CA GLN A 482 4.91 11.92 10.75
C GLN A 482 3.55 11.25 10.92
N VAL A 483 3.54 9.92 10.90
CA VAL A 483 2.34 9.14 11.19
C VAL A 483 2.10 9.15 12.70
N ASP A 484 0.87 9.45 13.10
CA ASP A 484 0.44 9.45 14.50
C ASP A 484 0.72 8.10 15.17
N GLN A 485 1.13 8.11 16.44
CA GLN A 485 1.47 6.89 17.19
C GLN A 485 0.31 5.88 17.22
N ALA A 486 -0.93 6.33 17.40
CA ALA A 486 -2.12 5.49 17.37
C ALA A 486 -2.34 4.81 16.02
N ALA A 487 -1.80 5.36 14.92
CA ALA A 487 -1.92 4.81 13.58
C ALA A 487 -0.82 3.78 13.24
N LEU A 488 0.23 3.65 14.07
CA LEU A 488 1.34 2.70 13.91
C LEU A 488 0.96 1.27 14.33
N ILE A 489 -0.15 0.77 13.79
CA ILE A 489 -0.66 -0.57 14.06
C ILE A 489 -0.18 -1.58 13.02
N ASP A 490 -0.12 -2.85 13.42
CA ASP A 490 0.14 -3.95 12.51
C ASP A 490 -1.14 -4.32 11.74
N LEU A 491 -1.28 -3.75 10.55
CA LEU A 491 -2.45 -3.99 9.69
C LEU A 491 -2.60 -5.46 9.28
N GLN A 492 -1.51 -6.23 9.27
CA GLN A 492 -1.58 -7.66 8.97
C GLN A 492 -2.16 -8.44 10.15
N GLU A 493 -1.75 -8.14 11.39
CA GLU A 493 -2.35 -8.75 12.58
C GLU A 493 -3.84 -8.43 12.68
N VAL A 494 -4.26 -7.19 12.40
CA VAL A 494 -5.69 -6.85 12.41
C VAL A 494 -6.50 -7.73 11.45
N ARG A 495 -5.94 -8.13 10.30
CA ARG A 495 -6.60 -9.07 9.37
C ARG A 495 -6.65 -10.50 9.91
N LEU A 496 -5.59 -10.95 10.57
CA LEU A 496 -5.56 -12.28 11.19
C LEU A 496 -6.52 -12.35 12.39
N ASP A 497 -6.56 -11.32 13.23
CA ASP A 497 -7.51 -11.22 14.34
C ASP A 497 -8.97 -11.16 13.83
N TRP A 498 -9.20 -10.51 12.69
CA TRP A 498 -10.50 -10.54 12.01
C TRP A 498 -10.91 -11.98 11.61
N PHE A 499 -9.99 -12.76 11.03
CA PHE A 499 -10.30 -14.16 10.73
C PHE A 499 -10.48 -15.01 11.99
N ASP A 500 -9.71 -14.76 13.06
CA ASP A 500 -9.92 -15.44 14.34
C ASP A 500 -11.28 -15.09 14.96
N HIS A 501 -11.73 -13.83 14.81
CA HIS A 501 -13.08 -13.43 15.19
C HIS A 501 -14.13 -14.23 14.43
N VAL A 502 -14.04 -14.25 13.09
CA VAL A 502 -15.04 -14.91 12.24
C VAL A 502 -15.03 -16.44 12.38
N PHE A 503 -13.86 -17.06 12.39
CA PHE A 503 -13.73 -18.52 12.28
C PHE A 503 -13.58 -19.24 13.61
N ARG A 504 -13.15 -18.53 14.66
CA ARG A 504 -12.82 -19.10 15.97
C ARG A 504 -13.55 -18.42 17.13
N GLY A 505 -14.38 -17.41 16.86
CA GLY A 505 -15.14 -16.70 17.88
C GLY A 505 -14.28 -15.85 18.82
N ALA A 506 -13.08 -15.46 18.39
CA ALA A 506 -12.25 -14.51 19.15
C ALA A 506 -12.96 -13.14 19.26
N PRO A 507 -12.62 -12.31 20.25
CA PRO A 507 -13.10 -10.94 20.32
C PRO A 507 -12.77 -10.15 19.04
N LEU A 508 -13.67 -9.26 18.63
CA LEU A 508 -13.40 -8.35 17.54
C LEU A 508 -12.27 -7.37 17.93
N PRO A 509 -11.29 -7.08 17.05
CA PRO A 509 -10.25 -6.09 17.33
C PRO A 509 -10.81 -4.74 17.73
N ASP A 510 -10.22 -4.11 18.74
CA ASP A 510 -10.64 -2.79 19.24
C ASP A 510 -10.67 -1.71 18.15
N VAL A 511 -9.74 -1.77 17.20
CA VAL A 511 -9.69 -0.81 16.09
C VAL A 511 -10.86 -0.98 15.11
N LEU A 512 -11.58 -2.10 15.17
CA LEU A 512 -12.71 -2.44 14.30
C LEU A 512 -14.07 -2.30 15.00
N ARG A 513 -14.17 -1.57 16.12
CA ARG A 513 -15.39 -1.49 16.96
C ARG A 513 -16.70 -1.26 16.21
N ASP A 514 -16.72 -0.44 15.16
CA ASP A 514 -17.93 -0.13 14.39
C ASP A 514 -17.73 -0.43 12.87
N ARG A 515 -18.68 -0.02 12.04
CA ARG A 515 -18.71 -0.25 10.60
C ARG A 515 -17.69 0.60 9.84
N ILE A 516 -17.48 1.86 10.21
CA ILE A 516 -16.39 2.67 9.68
C ILE A 516 -15.50 3.14 10.82
N ASN A 517 -14.23 2.76 10.72
CA ASN A 517 -13.20 2.99 11.70
C ASN A 517 -12.09 3.77 11.03
N PHE A 518 -11.81 4.97 11.52
CA PHE A 518 -10.92 5.90 10.85
C PHE A 518 -9.99 6.60 11.83
N GLN A 519 -8.73 6.74 11.44
CA GLN A 519 -7.75 7.47 12.22
C GLN A 519 -7.82 8.95 11.87
N VAL A 520 -7.96 9.83 12.86
CA VAL A 520 -7.99 11.27 12.63
C VAL A 520 -6.56 11.80 12.67
N MET A 521 -6.01 12.13 11.50
CA MET A 521 -4.63 12.60 11.37
C MET A 521 -4.41 13.89 12.18
N GLY A 522 -3.33 13.94 12.95
CA GLY A 522 -2.99 15.08 13.82
C GLY A 522 -3.73 15.07 15.16
N ALA A 523 -4.77 14.25 15.33
CA ALA A 523 -5.45 14.05 16.61
C ALA A 523 -4.96 12.81 17.37
N ASN A 524 -4.15 11.96 16.73
CA ASN A 524 -3.59 10.74 17.32
C ASN A 524 -4.66 9.81 17.94
N THR A 525 -5.81 9.69 17.30
CA THR A 525 -6.95 8.91 17.81
C THR A 525 -7.72 8.19 16.71
N TRP A 526 -8.31 7.05 17.05
CA TRP A 526 -9.24 6.31 16.20
C TRP A 526 -10.68 6.68 16.57
N ARG A 527 -11.51 6.92 15.56
CA ARG A 527 -12.95 7.11 15.70
C ARG A 527 -13.70 5.95 15.04
N HIS A 528 -14.86 5.64 15.59
CA HIS A 528 -15.70 4.51 15.18
C HIS A 528 -17.14 4.99 15.01
N VAL A 529 -17.71 4.82 13.83
CA VAL A 529 -19.07 5.28 13.50
C VAL A 529 -19.79 4.28 12.59
N ALA A 530 -21.11 4.30 12.61
CA ALA A 530 -21.93 3.34 11.89
C ALA A 530 -21.99 3.57 10.37
N THR A 531 -21.74 4.79 9.89
CA THR A 531 -21.86 5.15 8.45
C THR A 531 -20.84 6.20 8.03
N LEU A 532 -20.51 6.26 6.74
CA LEU A 532 -19.63 7.30 6.17
C LEU A 532 -20.16 8.73 6.42
N GLY A 533 -21.49 8.88 6.45
CA GLY A 533 -22.13 10.17 6.72
C GLY A 533 -21.93 10.66 8.17
N ALA A 534 -21.72 9.74 9.12
CA ALA A 534 -21.53 10.04 10.54
C ALA A 534 -20.08 10.37 10.91
N MET A 535 -19.14 10.31 9.96
CA MET A 535 -17.75 10.72 10.20
C MET A 535 -17.67 12.19 10.64
N ALA A 536 -18.44 13.07 9.98
CA ALA A 536 -18.58 14.48 10.32
C ALA A 536 -19.85 14.73 11.15
N THR A 537 -19.84 15.77 12.00
CA THR A 537 -21.06 16.22 12.72
C THR A 537 -21.85 17.24 11.94
N GLU A 538 -21.18 18.00 11.08
CA GLU A 538 -21.76 19.09 10.31
C GLU A 538 -21.23 19.11 8.87
N ARG A 539 -21.94 19.84 8.01
CA ARG A 539 -21.57 20.05 6.61
C ARG A 539 -21.40 21.54 6.36
N ARG A 540 -20.23 21.93 5.84
CA ARG A 540 -19.90 23.33 5.54
C ARG A 540 -19.79 23.56 4.04
N ARG A 541 -20.58 24.51 3.52
CA ARG A 541 -20.53 24.92 2.11
C ARG A 541 -19.48 26.00 1.90
N LEU A 542 -18.65 25.80 0.87
CA LEU A 542 -17.65 26.72 0.38
C LEU A 542 -18.02 27.11 -1.05
N TYR A 543 -18.59 28.31 -1.24
CA TYR A 543 -19.02 28.79 -2.56
C TYR A 543 -17.83 29.31 -3.37
N LEU A 544 -17.78 28.91 -4.65
CA LEU A 544 -16.70 29.28 -5.56
C LEU A 544 -16.93 30.70 -6.08
N SER A 545 -16.11 31.64 -5.63
CA SER A 545 -16.24 33.06 -5.98
C SER A 545 -15.09 33.56 -6.84
N GLY A 546 -15.34 34.59 -7.64
CA GLY A 546 -14.33 35.32 -8.40
C GLY A 546 -13.62 36.40 -7.59
N THR A 547 -13.97 36.54 -6.30
CA THR A 547 -13.34 37.48 -5.38
C THR A 547 -11.91 37.03 -5.12
N ARG A 548 -10.98 37.98 -5.10
CA ARG A 548 -9.54 37.73 -4.95
C ARG A 548 -8.96 38.59 -3.83
N ASP A 549 -7.99 38.03 -3.13
CA ASP A 549 -7.04 38.79 -2.30
C ASP A 549 -5.67 38.85 -3.01
N ALA A 550 -4.64 39.32 -2.29
CA ALA A 550 -3.27 39.36 -2.80
C ALA A 550 -2.72 37.98 -3.16
N ASP A 551 -3.22 36.92 -2.52
CA ASP A 551 -2.70 35.58 -2.69
C ASP A 551 -3.48 34.76 -3.74
N GLY A 552 -4.75 35.08 -4.06
CA GLY A 552 -5.56 34.43 -5.12
C GLY A 552 -7.07 34.43 -4.87
N LEU A 553 -7.81 33.43 -5.37
CA LEU A 553 -9.28 33.37 -5.22
C LEU A 553 -9.70 32.97 -3.80
N LEU A 554 -10.82 33.52 -3.34
CA LEU A 554 -11.41 33.23 -2.03
C LEU A 554 -12.68 32.38 -2.18
N PHE A 555 -12.90 31.48 -1.23
CA PHE A 555 -14.23 30.93 -0.99
C PHE A 555 -15.14 31.98 -0.37
N SER A 556 -16.42 31.93 -0.73
CA SER A 556 -17.48 32.74 -0.11
C SER A 556 -18.36 31.88 0.79
N ALA A 557 -18.86 32.46 1.88
CA ALA A 557 -19.91 31.85 2.71
C ALA A 557 -21.30 31.97 2.06
N LEU A 558 -21.49 32.91 1.12
CA LEU A 558 -22.77 33.20 0.46
C LEU A 558 -22.65 33.12 -1.08
N PRO A 559 -23.70 32.64 -1.78
CA PRO A 559 -23.69 32.54 -3.25
C PRO A 559 -23.98 33.85 -3.99
N VAL A 560 -24.40 34.91 -3.29
CA VAL A 560 -24.94 36.13 -3.91
C VAL A 560 -23.86 37.20 -4.07
N GLY A 561 -23.95 38.00 -5.15
CA GLY A 561 -23.08 39.16 -5.39
C GLY A 561 -21.66 38.82 -5.87
N GLN A 562 -21.35 37.55 -6.11
CA GLN A 562 -20.01 37.12 -6.50
C GLN A 562 -19.79 37.20 -8.01
N VAL A 563 -18.55 37.54 -8.41
CA VAL A 563 -18.10 37.41 -9.81
C VAL A 563 -17.92 35.93 -10.14
N ALA A 564 -18.31 35.49 -11.33
CA ALA A 564 -18.12 34.11 -11.78
C ALA A 564 -16.67 33.86 -12.21
N PRO A 565 -15.88 33.01 -11.52
CA PRO A 565 -14.53 32.71 -11.95
C PRO A 565 -14.56 31.89 -13.25
N THR A 566 -13.58 32.12 -14.12
CA THR A 566 -13.45 31.42 -15.41
C THR A 566 -12.06 30.79 -15.52
N LEU A 567 -12.03 29.49 -15.79
CA LEU A 567 -10.84 28.74 -16.16
C LEU A 567 -10.71 28.69 -17.69
N SER A 568 -9.50 28.86 -18.20
CA SER A 568 -9.17 28.69 -19.62
C SER A 568 -7.97 27.75 -19.76
N VAL A 569 -8.09 26.73 -20.60
CA VAL A 569 -7.05 25.70 -20.81
C VAL A 569 -6.79 25.53 -22.30
N ASP A 570 -5.55 25.79 -22.72
CA ASP A 570 -5.13 25.52 -24.09
C ASP A 570 -4.49 24.13 -24.17
N PHE A 571 -5.19 23.20 -24.82
CA PHE A 571 -4.68 21.84 -25.03
C PHE A 571 -3.55 21.77 -26.06
N LYS A 572 -3.33 22.82 -26.87
CA LYS A 572 -2.20 22.89 -27.81
C LYS A 572 -0.90 23.29 -27.12
N ASP A 573 -0.98 23.89 -25.94
CA ASP A 573 0.20 24.22 -25.14
C ASP A 573 0.75 22.96 -24.46
N ARG A 574 1.92 22.52 -24.93
CA ARG A 574 2.68 21.36 -24.42
C ARG A 574 4.01 21.74 -23.77
N ARG A 575 4.22 23.03 -23.45
CA ARG A 575 5.45 23.49 -22.79
C ARG A 575 5.66 22.88 -21.40
N ASP A 576 4.61 22.31 -20.82
CA ASP A 576 4.61 21.60 -19.54
C ASP A 576 5.00 20.11 -19.64
N ALA A 577 5.35 19.60 -20.83
CA ALA A 577 5.65 18.17 -21.03
C ALA A 577 6.82 17.65 -20.17
N ASP A 578 7.82 18.49 -19.89
CA ASP A 578 8.98 18.14 -19.07
C ASP A 578 8.82 18.52 -17.60
N LEU A 579 7.72 19.18 -17.26
CA LEU A 579 7.46 19.60 -15.88
C LEU A 579 6.88 18.41 -15.12
N GLY A 580 7.69 17.83 -14.24
CA GLY A 580 7.24 16.81 -13.28
C GLY A 580 6.09 17.31 -12.40
N LEU A 581 5.45 16.39 -11.68
CA LEU A 581 4.51 16.77 -10.63
C LEU A 581 5.26 17.52 -9.51
N PRO A 582 4.78 18.70 -9.09
CA PRO A 582 5.38 19.38 -7.95
C PRO A 582 5.30 18.50 -6.71
N ARG A 583 6.36 18.51 -5.89
CA ARG A 583 6.42 17.77 -4.62
C ARG A 583 6.22 18.72 -3.46
N GLY A 584 5.32 18.39 -2.54
CA GLY A 584 5.05 19.18 -1.33
C GLY A 584 4.34 20.52 -1.57
N VAL A 585 3.90 20.80 -2.80
CA VAL A 585 3.08 21.97 -3.14
C VAL A 585 2.01 21.58 -4.17
N PRO A 586 0.86 22.29 -4.22
CA PRO A 586 -0.23 21.96 -5.13
C PRO A 586 0.15 22.18 -6.60
N ASP A 587 -0.34 21.31 -7.48
CA ASP A 587 -0.22 21.48 -8.93
C ASP A 587 -1.24 22.50 -9.44
N THR A 588 -0.82 23.76 -9.59
CA THR A 588 -1.71 24.87 -9.99
C THR A 588 -1.84 25.05 -11.50
N ARG A 589 -1.21 24.19 -12.30
CA ARG A 589 -1.29 24.26 -13.77
C ARG A 589 -2.72 23.98 -14.22
N ASN A 590 -3.24 24.81 -15.13
CA ASN A 590 -4.58 24.64 -15.70
C ASN A 590 -5.70 24.56 -14.64
N ALA A 591 -5.55 25.31 -13.55
CA ALA A 591 -6.46 25.27 -12.41
C ALA A 591 -6.81 26.66 -11.86
N LEU A 592 -7.92 26.70 -11.12
CA LEU A 592 -8.31 27.79 -10.23
C LEU A 592 -8.01 27.37 -8.79
N VAL A 593 -7.36 28.23 -8.02
CA VAL A 593 -6.98 27.96 -6.63
C VAL A 593 -7.81 28.81 -5.69
N PHE A 594 -8.65 28.16 -4.89
CA PHE A 594 -9.51 28.78 -3.89
C PHE A 594 -8.97 28.54 -2.49
N ARG A 595 -9.11 29.51 -1.60
CA ARG A 595 -8.69 29.40 -0.20
C ARG A 595 -9.78 29.88 0.75
N THR A 596 -9.79 29.34 1.97
CA THR A 596 -10.52 29.93 3.10
C THR A 596 -9.68 31.01 3.77
N GLU A 597 -10.31 31.80 4.64
CA GLU A 597 -9.57 32.51 5.69
C GLU A 597 -8.78 31.52 6.56
N ARG A 598 -7.77 32.02 7.26
CA ARG A 598 -7.06 31.23 8.27
C ARG A 598 -8.00 30.90 9.42
N LEU A 599 -7.96 29.65 9.84
CA LEU A 599 -8.75 29.13 10.95
C LEU A 599 -8.35 29.85 12.24
N ARG A 600 -9.35 30.27 13.02
CA ARG A 600 -9.13 30.88 14.34
C ARG A 600 -9.05 29.82 15.45
N GLU A 601 -9.73 28.70 15.23
CA GLU A 601 -9.82 27.56 16.15
C GLU A 601 -9.51 26.27 15.37
N PRO A 602 -9.09 25.18 16.05
CA PRO A 602 -8.89 23.89 15.38
C PRO A 602 -10.17 23.39 14.70
N LEU A 603 -10.03 22.68 13.58
CA LEU A 603 -11.15 22.16 12.80
C LEU A 603 -10.85 20.76 12.29
N GLU A 604 -11.69 19.78 12.62
CA GLU A 604 -11.62 18.46 11.98
C GLU A 604 -12.33 18.50 10.63
N ILE A 605 -11.68 17.99 9.57
CA ILE A 605 -12.26 17.75 8.24
C ILE A 605 -12.36 16.24 8.06
N ASP A 606 -13.59 15.73 7.97
CA ASP A 606 -13.87 14.30 8.00
C ASP A 606 -14.80 13.84 6.88
N GLY A 607 -14.47 12.70 6.30
CA GLY A 607 -15.29 11.96 5.34
C GLY A 607 -15.17 12.45 3.90
N LEU A 608 -16.23 12.21 3.15
CA LEU A 608 -16.33 12.52 1.72
C LEU A 608 -16.85 13.94 1.51
N PHE A 609 -16.25 14.70 0.59
CA PHE A 609 -16.81 15.99 0.18
C PHE A 609 -17.83 15.81 -0.94
N GLN A 610 -18.72 16.79 -1.07
CA GLN A 610 -19.69 16.85 -2.18
C GLN A 610 -19.46 18.13 -2.98
N ALA A 611 -19.87 18.10 -4.25
CA ALA A 611 -19.79 19.24 -5.13
C ALA A 611 -21.10 19.44 -5.87
N ARG A 612 -21.50 20.70 -6.01
CA ARG A 612 -22.52 21.14 -6.96
C ARG A 612 -21.96 22.29 -7.77
N LEU A 613 -21.63 22.04 -9.03
CA LEU A 613 -21.02 23.03 -9.91
C LEU A 613 -22.03 23.45 -10.97
N GLN A 614 -22.55 24.67 -10.85
CA GLN A 614 -23.33 25.29 -11.92
C GLN A 614 -22.36 26.01 -12.85
N LEU A 615 -22.31 25.63 -14.12
CA LEU A 615 -21.28 26.11 -15.02
C LEU A 615 -21.77 26.33 -16.45
N VAL A 616 -20.97 27.08 -17.21
CA VAL A 616 -21.06 27.23 -18.67
C VAL A 616 -19.70 26.85 -19.26
N THR A 617 -19.68 25.91 -20.21
CA THR A 617 -18.46 25.53 -20.96
C THR A 617 -18.63 25.74 -22.46
N ASN A 618 -17.53 25.92 -23.21
CA ASN A 618 -17.56 26.03 -24.68
C ASN A 618 -17.36 24.70 -25.42
N LYS A 619 -17.14 23.58 -24.70
CA LYS A 619 -16.90 22.24 -25.24
C LYS A 619 -18.00 21.26 -24.79
N GLU A 620 -18.12 20.13 -25.48
CA GLU A 620 -19.14 19.10 -25.17
C GLU A 620 -18.73 18.20 -24.01
N ASP A 621 -17.45 18.20 -23.66
CA ASP A 621 -16.94 17.44 -22.53
C ASP A 621 -15.64 18.08 -22.00
N PHE A 622 -15.23 17.69 -20.81
CA PHE A 622 -13.91 17.95 -20.23
C PHE A 622 -13.67 17.03 -19.03
N ASP A 623 -12.41 16.84 -18.65
CA ASP A 623 -12.06 16.16 -17.41
C ASP A 623 -11.87 17.21 -16.29
N LEU A 624 -12.35 16.90 -15.08
CA LEU A 624 -12.25 17.76 -13.91
C LEU A 624 -11.43 17.05 -12.83
N GLN A 625 -10.45 17.77 -12.29
CA GLN A 625 -9.72 17.38 -11.10
C GLN A 625 -9.96 18.41 -9.99
N VAL A 626 -10.26 17.94 -8.79
CA VAL A 626 -10.39 18.75 -7.57
C VAL A 626 -9.51 18.14 -6.50
N ASP A 627 -8.53 18.89 -6.00
CA ASP A 627 -7.66 18.47 -4.91
C ASP A 627 -7.77 19.45 -3.74
N PHE A 628 -8.07 18.94 -2.56
CA PHE A 628 -8.08 19.70 -1.32
C PHE A 628 -6.78 19.51 -0.55
N TYR A 629 -6.29 20.61 0.01
CA TYR A 629 -5.11 20.66 0.84
C TYR A 629 -5.40 21.43 2.14
N GLU A 630 -4.75 21.03 3.23
CA GLU A 630 -4.44 21.96 4.32
C GLU A 630 -3.21 22.76 3.91
N GLN A 631 -3.27 24.08 4.00
CA GLN A 631 -2.08 24.90 4.11
C GLN A 631 -1.84 25.24 5.58
N THR A 632 -0.73 24.75 6.16
CA THR A 632 -0.40 24.95 7.58
C THR A 632 -0.03 26.42 7.88
N PRO A 633 0.07 26.83 9.15
CA PRO A 633 0.54 28.18 9.50
C PRO A 633 1.94 28.49 8.94
N GLU A 634 2.79 27.47 8.86
CA GLU A 634 4.16 27.53 8.31
C GLU A 634 4.19 27.53 6.78
N GLY A 635 3.03 27.38 6.13
CA GLY A 635 2.90 27.44 4.68
C GLY A 635 3.10 26.11 3.94
N ARG A 636 3.25 24.98 4.66
CA ARG A 636 3.30 23.63 4.06
C ARG A 636 1.94 23.23 3.52
N TYR A 637 1.91 22.36 2.52
CA TYR A 637 0.67 21.82 1.93
C TYR A 637 0.55 20.33 2.17
N LEU A 638 -0.59 19.90 2.72
CA LEU A 638 -0.87 18.52 3.07
C LEU A 638 -2.15 18.06 2.38
N ASP A 639 -2.09 16.92 1.69
CA ASP A 639 -3.23 16.37 0.97
C ASP A 639 -4.38 16.04 1.94
N LEU A 640 -5.60 16.45 1.57
CA LEU A 640 -6.82 16.10 2.29
C LEU A 640 -7.60 15.06 1.50
N ALA A 641 -8.31 15.49 0.47
CA ALA A 641 -9.17 14.64 -0.36
C ALA A 641 -9.16 15.13 -1.81
N SER A 642 -9.42 14.23 -2.75
CA SER A 642 -9.40 14.52 -4.18
C SER A 642 -10.58 13.90 -4.94
N TYR A 643 -10.79 14.41 -6.15
CA TYR A 643 -11.73 13.89 -7.13
C TYR A 643 -11.14 14.03 -8.53
N LEU A 644 -11.25 12.97 -9.31
CA LEU A 644 -11.00 12.96 -10.75
C LEU A 644 -12.24 12.42 -11.43
N GLY A 645 -12.77 13.13 -12.42
CA GLY A 645 -13.87 12.63 -13.22
C GLY A 645 -14.11 13.39 -14.50
N ARG A 646 -14.52 12.68 -15.53
CA ARG A 646 -14.98 13.23 -16.80
C ARG A 646 -16.39 13.76 -16.67
N ALA A 647 -16.61 14.99 -17.11
CA ALA A 647 -17.88 15.70 -16.94
C ALA A 647 -19.07 14.92 -17.49
N SER A 648 -18.91 14.28 -18.65
CA SER A 648 -19.96 13.46 -19.26
C SER A 648 -20.33 12.18 -18.48
N TYR A 649 -19.52 11.71 -17.53
CA TYR A 649 -19.82 10.54 -16.68
C TYR A 649 -20.28 10.89 -15.26
N MET A 650 -20.26 12.17 -14.87
CA MET A 650 -20.56 12.56 -13.48
C MET A 650 -21.99 12.23 -13.06
N GLN A 651 -22.93 12.29 -14.01
CA GLN A 651 -24.33 11.92 -13.76
C GLN A 651 -24.53 10.40 -13.73
N ASP A 652 -23.88 9.69 -14.65
CA ASP A 652 -23.98 8.24 -14.80
C ASP A 652 -22.66 7.72 -15.37
N ARG A 653 -22.00 6.81 -14.64
CA ARG A 653 -20.74 6.20 -15.09
C ARG A 653 -20.93 5.13 -16.17
N THR A 654 -22.15 4.61 -16.31
CA THR A 654 -22.48 3.54 -17.27
C THR A 654 -22.79 4.09 -18.67
N ARG A 655 -23.00 5.40 -18.78
CA ARG A 655 -23.34 6.05 -20.05
C ARG A 655 -22.96 7.52 -20.05
N ARG A 656 -22.35 7.98 -21.14
CA ARG A 656 -22.03 9.40 -21.32
C ARG A 656 -23.26 10.29 -21.48
N HIS A 657 -23.24 11.42 -20.79
CA HIS A 657 -24.16 12.54 -20.90
C HIS A 657 -23.39 13.80 -21.32
N LEU A 658 -23.25 14.00 -22.62
CA LEU A 658 -22.52 15.16 -23.16
C LEU A 658 -23.10 16.49 -22.68
N LEU A 659 -22.21 17.44 -22.41
CA LEU A 659 -22.55 18.80 -22.02
C LEU A 659 -23.08 19.57 -23.24
N ARG A 660 -23.84 20.64 -22.98
CA ARG A 660 -24.35 21.52 -24.04
C ARG A 660 -23.53 22.80 -24.08
N PRO A 661 -22.67 23.00 -25.10
CA PRO A 661 -21.83 24.18 -25.18
C PRO A 661 -22.62 25.47 -25.04
N ARG A 662 -22.06 26.41 -24.27
CA ARG A 662 -22.57 27.76 -24.00
C ARG A 662 -23.92 27.81 -23.29
N ARG A 663 -24.39 26.70 -22.73
CA ARG A 663 -25.58 26.65 -21.86
C ARG A 663 -25.17 26.47 -20.41
N THR A 664 -25.99 27.03 -19.51
CA THR A 664 -25.82 26.78 -18.09
C THR A 664 -26.33 25.39 -17.75
N GLN A 665 -25.54 24.64 -16.99
CA GLN A 665 -25.87 23.28 -16.55
C GLN A 665 -25.23 22.99 -15.21
N VAL A 666 -25.64 21.89 -14.58
CA VAL A 666 -25.17 21.50 -13.25
C VAL A 666 -24.45 20.16 -13.33
N LEU A 667 -23.25 20.11 -12.77
CA LEU A 667 -22.55 18.87 -12.45
C LEU A 667 -22.62 18.67 -10.94
N SER A 668 -22.93 17.46 -10.49
CA SER A 668 -22.96 17.13 -9.07
C SER A 668 -22.26 15.80 -8.86
N PHE A 669 -21.40 15.73 -7.85
CA PHE A 669 -20.64 14.54 -7.54
C PHE A 669 -20.28 14.49 -6.05
N GLN A 670 -19.98 13.30 -5.57
CA GLN A 670 -19.34 13.06 -4.29
C GLN A 670 -17.89 12.64 -4.56
N SER A 671 -16.98 13.01 -3.67
CA SER A 671 -15.60 12.58 -3.77
C SER A 671 -15.51 11.06 -3.74
N GLN A 672 -14.50 10.52 -4.41
CA GLN A 672 -14.21 9.08 -4.42
C GLN A 672 -13.07 8.74 -3.45
N THR A 673 -12.55 9.76 -2.76
CA THR A 673 -11.58 9.66 -1.68
C THR A 673 -12.13 10.39 -0.47
N LEU A 674 -11.83 9.89 0.72
CA LEU A 674 -12.17 10.48 2.00
C LEU A 674 -10.91 10.89 2.75
N THR A 675 -11.10 11.73 3.77
CA THR A 675 -10.02 12.16 4.68
C THR A 675 -10.54 12.21 6.11
N ALA A 676 -9.63 12.25 7.08
CA ALA A 676 -9.94 12.64 8.44
C ALA A 676 -8.70 13.32 9.03
N ARG A 677 -8.81 14.61 9.33
CA ARG A 677 -7.67 15.39 9.79
C ARG A 677 -8.09 16.55 10.68
N LEU A 678 -7.38 16.71 11.80
CA LEU A 678 -7.45 17.89 12.65
C LEU A 678 -6.51 18.98 12.11
N LEU A 679 -7.09 20.06 11.61
CA LEU A 679 -6.35 21.25 11.16
C LEU A 679 -6.08 22.17 12.35
N ALA A 680 -4.86 22.69 12.44
CA ALA A 680 -4.45 23.59 13.50
C ALA A 680 -4.99 25.03 13.32
N PRO A 681 -5.11 25.83 14.40
CA PRO A 681 -5.31 27.27 14.27
C PRO A 681 -4.23 27.90 13.40
N GLY A 682 -4.62 28.85 12.55
CA GLY A 682 -3.73 29.48 11.56
C GLY A 682 -3.64 28.72 10.22
N SER A 683 -4.02 27.44 10.17
CA SER A 683 -4.16 26.71 8.91
C SER A 683 -5.28 27.28 8.04
N ARG A 684 -5.30 26.96 6.75
CA ARG A 684 -6.44 27.24 5.86
C ARG A 684 -6.67 26.08 4.89
N ILE A 685 -7.90 25.96 4.41
CA ILE A 685 -8.26 24.97 3.41
C ILE A 685 -8.01 25.57 2.03
N VAL A 686 -7.32 24.83 1.17
CA VAL A 686 -7.03 25.22 -0.21
C VAL A 686 -7.62 24.17 -1.15
N ALA A 687 -8.34 24.61 -2.19
CA ALA A 687 -8.84 23.74 -3.24
C ALA A 687 -8.24 24.14 -4.58
N VAL A 688 -7.67 23.16 -5.27
CA VAL A 688 -7.22 23.29 -6.65
C VAL A 688 -8.27 22.66 -7.55
N VAL A 689 -8.93 23.47 -8.37
CA VAL A 689 -10.02 23.06 -9.27
C VAL A 689 -9.55 23.26 -10.70
N GLY A 690 -9.20 22.17 -11.38
CA GLY A 690 -8.52 22.24 -12.67
C GLY A 690 -8.92 21.17 -13.67
N VAL A 691 -8.29 21.25 -14.83
CA VAL A 691 -8.41 20.26 -15.91
C VAL A 691 -7.07 19.52 -15.98
N PRO A 692 -7.05 18.18 -15.80
CA PRO A 692 -5.82 17.42 -15.85
C PRO A 692 -5.25 17.46 -17.27
N LYS A 693 -4.16 18.20 -17.47
CA LYS A 693 -3.42 18.30 -18.73
C LYS A 693 -1.93 18.08 -18.46
N ARG A 694 -1.49 16.82 -18.52
CA ARG A 694 -0.11 16.39 -18.19
C ARG A 694 0.22 15.01 -18.79
N PRO A 695 1.49 14.60 -18.87
CA PRO A 695 1.91 13.34 -19.51
C PRO A 695 1.35 12.03 -18.91
N TYR A 696 0.88 12.08 -17.67
CA TYR A 696 0.54 10.89 -16.88
C TYR A 696 -0.94 10.51 -16.89
N VAL A 697 -1.76 11.18 -17.69
CA VAL A 697 -3.23 11.03 -17.73
C VAL A 697 -3.75 11.25 -19.15
N GLN A 698 -4.77 10.50 -19.55
CA GLN A 698 -5.46 10.68 -20.83
C GLN A 698 -5.97 12.14 -20.98
N ILE A 699 -5.88 12.70 -22.19
CA ILE A 699 -6.33 14.07 -22.48
C ILE A 699 -7.70 14.04 -23.16
N ASN A 700 -8.70 14.64 -22.53
CA ASN A 700 -10.00 14.95 -23.13
C ASN A 700 -9.96 16.31 -23.82
N TYR A 701 -9.97 16.33 -25.16
CA TYR A 701 -9.98 17.53 -25.96
C TYR A 701 -11.38 18.15 -26.08
N GLY A 702 -12.40 17.47 -25.58
CA GLY A 702 -13.75 17.97 -25.35
C GLY A 702 -14.62 18.04 -26.59
N THR A 703 -14.36 17.18 -27.58
CA THR A 703 -15.17 17.12 -28.82
C THR A 703 -16.49 16.40 -28.64
N GLY A 704 -16.62 15.57 -27.60
CA GLY A 704 -17.73 14.63 -27.43
C GLY A 704 -17.47 13.25 -28.05
N GLY A 705 -16.39 13.09 -28.83
CA GLY A 705 -15.93 11.83 -29.40
C GLY A 705 -15.34 10.86 -28.36
N ALA A 706 -14.82 9.72 -28.84
CA ALA A 706 -14.12 8.74 -28.02
C ALA A 706 -12.74 9.28 -27.63
N VAL A 707 -12.54 9.55 -26.33
CA VAL A 707 -11.36 10.28 -25.86
C VAL A 707 -10.03 9.56 -26.15
N SER A 708 -10.03 8.23 -26.17
CA SER A 708 -8.83 7.45 -26.51
C SER A 708 -8.35 7.66 -27.95
N ASP A 709 -9.26 8.08 -28.84
CA ASP A 709 -9.02 8.32 -30.26
C ASP A 709 -8.75 9.80 -30.59
N GLU A 710 -9.04 10.70 -29.64
CA GLU A 710 -8.81 12.14 -29.84
C GLU A 710 -7.31 12.48 -29.83
N SER A 711 -6.95 13.46 -30.65
CA SER A 711 -5.59 13.97 -30.81
C SER A 711 -5.53 15.48 -30.59
N ILE A 712 -4.33 16.04 -30.59
CA ILE A 712 -4.13 17.49 -30.49
C ILE A 712 -4.76 18.29 -31.64
N ALA A 713 -5.04 17.63 -32.78
CA ALA A 713 -5.78 18.24 -33.89
C ALA A 713 -7.21 18.60 -33.48
N ASP A 714 -7.80 17.81 -32.57
CA ASP A 714 -9.17 17.95 -32.07
C ASP A 714 -9.31 19.07 -31.01
N ALA A 715 -8.19 19.58 -30.50
CA ALA A 715 -8.15 20.61 -29.46
C ALA A 715 -8.97 21.87 -29.83
N GLY A 716 -8.97 22.27 -31.11
CA GLY A 716 -9.68 23.45 -31.58
C GLY A 716 -9.31 24.73 -30.81
N ARG A 717 -10.32 25.43 -30.27
CA ARG A 717 -10.15 26.59 -29.38
C ARG A 717 -9.90 26.16 -27.93
N PRO A 718 -9.19 26.96 -27.12
CA PRO A 718 -9.03 26.70 -25.69
C PRO A 718 -10.36 26.39 -25.00
N LEU A 719 -10.34 25.40 -24.11
CA LEU A 719 -11.45 25.10 -23.22
C LEU A 719 -11.68 26.29 -22.30
N ARG A 720 -12.94 26.69 -22.11
CA ARG A 720 -13.35 27.72 -21.17
C ARG A 720 -14.46 27.18 -20.28
N ILE A 721 -14.24 27.18 -18.96
CA ILE A 721 -15.23 26.79 -17.96
C ILE A 721 -15.49 28.00 -17.08
N ARG A 722 -16.73 28.51 -17.10
CA ARG A 722 -17.18 29.58 -16.21
C ARG A 722 -18.05 28.98 -15.11
N LEU A 723 -17.59 29.09 -13.87
CA LEU A 723 -18.30 28.60 -12.69
C LEU A 723 -19.22 29.70 -12.17
N MET A 724 -20.51 29.40 -12.08
CA MET A 724 -21.53 30.36 -11.64
C MET A 724 -21.49 30.51 -10.11
N PRO A 725 -21.89 31.66 -9.54
CA PRO A 725 -21.82 31.95 -8.09
C PRO A 725 -22.50 30.95 -7.16
N GLN A 726 -23.46 30.17 -7.67
CA GLN A 726 -24.15 29.12 -6.93
C GLN A 726 -23.33 27.82 -6.81
N SER A 727 -22.16 27.74 -7.44
CA SER A 727 -21.29 26.58 -7.35
C SER A 727 -20.67 26.49 -5.96
N TYR A 728 -20.68 25.31 -5.36
CA TYR A 728 -20.06 25.07 -4.06
C TYR A 728 -19.45 23.69 -3.93
N PHE A 729 -18.49 23.58 -3.02
CA PHE A 729 -18.12 22.34 -2.37
C PHE A 729 -18.74 22.27 -0.98
N GLU A 730 -19.06 21.09 -0.51
CA GLU A 730 -19.59 20.84 0.83
C GLU A 730 -18.67 19.84 1.54
N LEU A 731 -18.00 20.30 2.59
CA LEU A 731 -17.04 19.52 3.38
C LEU A 731 -17.71 19.00 4.65
N GLY A 732 -17.36 17.79 5.07
CA GLY A 732 -17.69 17.30 6.41
C GLY A 732 -16.75 17.94 7.44
N VAL A 733 -17.33 18.50 8.50
CA VAL A 733 -16.58 19.17 9.55
C VAL A 733 -17.05 18.74 10.94
N ARG A 734 -16.16 18.86 11.92
CA ARG A 734 -16.48 18.77 13.35
C ARG A 734 -15.82 19.93 14.09
N GLU A 735 -16.66 20.79 14.66
CA GLU A 735 -16.24 21.93 15.49
C GLU A 735 -16.06 21.47 16.94
N LYS A 736 -15.03 21.98 17.63
CA LYS A 736 -14.68 21.66 19.03
C LYS A 736 -14.66 20.14 19.32
N PRO A 737 -13.61 19.42 18.92
CA PRO A 737 -13.44 18.03 19.31
C PRO A 737 -13.55 17.91 20.83
N ALA A 738 -14.58 17.23 21.33
CA ALA A 738 -14.89 17.12 22.76
C ALA A 738 -13.73 16.50 23.58
N ASP A 739 -12.77 15.89 22.89
CA ASP A 739 -11.63 15.17 23.45
C ASP A 739 -10.35 16.04 23.56
N LEU A 740 -10.37 17.30 23.10
CA LEU A 740 -9.24 18.23 23.15
C LEU A 740 -9.47 19.32 24.21
N ALA A 741 -9.74 18.91 25.44
CA ALA A 741 -9.44 19.78 26.59
C ALA A 741 -7.92 19.76 26.82
N PRO A 742 -7.25 20.91 27.02
CA PRO A 742 -5.82 20.93 27.30
C PRO A 742 -5.57 20.35 28.70
N GLY A 743 -5.19 19.07 28.76
CA GLY A 743 -4.70 18.43 29.99
C GLY A 743 -5.27 17.05 30.29
N SER A 744 -4.93 16.03 29.49
CA SER A 744 -4.96 14.64 29.97
C SER A 744 -3.89 13.79 29.27
N ALA A 745 -2.62 14.14 29.49
CA ALA A 745 -1.56 13.15 29.45
C ALA A 745 -1.69 12.30 30.73
N THR A 746 -2.57 11.30 30.72
CA THR A 746 -2.54 10.26 31.76
C THR A 746 -1.41 9.31 31.41
N GLY A 747 -0.23 9.56 31.98
CA GLY A 747 0.85 8.57 32.04
C GLY A 747 0.39 7.31 32.78
N PRO A 748 1.05 6.16 32.54
CA PRO A 748 0.68 4.92 33.20
C PRO A 748 0.87 5.06 34.72
N ALA A 749 -0.20 4.76 35.46
CA ALA A 749 -0.18 4.75 36.92
C ALA A 749 0.87 3.72 37.40
N SER A 750 1.91 4.22 38.08
CA SER A 750 2.83 3.40 38.86
C SER A 750 2.06 2.76 40.00
N VAL A 751 1.93 1.43 39.98
CA VAL A 751 1.49 0.65 41.13
C VAL A 751 2.64 0.66 42.14
N ALA A 752 2.55 1.56 43.12
CA ALA A 752 3.37 1.49 44.32
C ALA A 752 2.74 0.47 45.26
N SER A 753 3.50 -0.59 45.55
CA SER A 753 3.25 -1.54 46.62
C SER A 753 3.39 -0.84 47.97
N ASP A 754 2.31 -0.72 48.73
CA ASP A 754 2.38 -0.44 50.16
C ASP A 754 1.98 -1.70 50.93
N GLY A 755 2.94 -2.21 51.69
CA GLY A 755 2.75 -3.31 52.62
C GLY A 755 2.11 -2.79 53.90
N MET A 756 1.08 -3.49 54.37
CA MET A 756 0.57 -3.33 55.73
C MET A 756 1.02 -4.53 56.56
N ARG A 757 1.80 -4.23 57.60
CA ARG A 757 1.88 -5.02 58.81
C ARG A 757 0.63 -4.77 59.65
N ASP A 758 0.32 -5.81 60.42
CA ASP A 758 -0.74 -6.00 61.42
C ASP A 758 -2.11 -6.42 60.91
#